data_AF-Q8YWA3-F1
#
_entry.id   AF-Q8YWA3-F1
#
_cell.length_a   1.000
_cell.length_b   1.000
_cell.length_c   1.000
_cell.angle_alpha   90.00
_cell.angle_beta   90.00
_cell.angle_gamma   90.00
#
_symmetry.space_group_name_H-M   'P 1'
#
loop_
_entity.id
_entity.type
_entity.pdbx_description
1 polymer ?
#
loop_
_entity_poly.entity_id
_entity_poly.type
_entity_poly.pdbx_seq_one_letter_code
_entity_poly.pdbx_strand_id
1 'polypeptide(L)'
;MQNEKPSNKQRLQQKTKLRFGIFVVLLLLSAIAVLLFYPRTSTVEHTPSSNYAIHKQQDFNQSQFYPPNQTVNPDLYQPVDKWAGRLVLPNQQQIQPGSDWVWMEVQHAPPEAQNLIGKVVRLEWQNEPESQSYVQAVQQDISFTDETRESQAKGIIHPFRLNGRLQVGPLQSLAGARPNDDVIVTLDDGELVKESDNQPRLQIAHEPVMATGRFYGLVKILNPEPASSQYPAPPVCLGTSPCPSDFFRVRHYNRVSGNFDGIEETVRIPQQVIDTRNIPPSTPREIEKSPAGQAGWYIYGAKNTQGIFVVQGIVPRSLLKIQPQHVVLGQQPGLTYIKNQNWQIAPQDKGTIRTVLLDPTTRQSQLTASNWQEGDRAIVLHNFGGIGGKKSEGSTAYTITGHFAFGLAQVVRDPITKELQFAIEYQQIYANNSDGIIAGRHSWADYMGNLQWGWAATRPISDVLIKFAPVTQDYNFDGIKLSPLTGFQRQLQIMMARYRTGDGTGSATVTPATSCVQDANQALYIAIQVITQQVASNPAIQQWLSNHPDDPQTERFGQLVRLSSDLQRQLTPLGIVRADWKSHADYLTGIGDGTKPFRDGVPPSVADRSPWAALTSWRTMLPRQAHDEIAALFFRHGAKLWFLRTNQIGGENPDIAPVAPTLGLGEITIPFTNIAPIPILLNRLLASLVMPEIRDWLVVGITVLIYSAIALPLGWRSGFLSWGFTSANPLHQLGIILRAIITPAIAEELVFRVLLLPHPLEVINWYGWTLWAGFILLLFILYHPLNAKTLYQRGFPTFFHPIFLTLTGLLGLCCTIAYALTSSLWAIVFIHWIVVLVWLLALGGREKLLISQ
;
A
#
# COMPACT_ATOMS: atom_id res chain seq x y z
N MET A 1 37.33 -67.65 -3.78
CA MET A 1 36.94 -66.50 -4.63
C MET A 1 36.87 -65.27 -3.74
N GLN A 2 37.85 -64.38 -3.88
CA GLN A 2 38.03 -63.17 -3.08
C GLN A 2 36.99 -62.13 -3.48
N ASN A 3 36.15 -61.69 -2.53
CA ASN A 3 35.34 -60.49 -2.67
C ASN A 3 36.16 -59.30 -2.16
N GLU A 4 36.67 -58.49 -3.09
CA GLU A 4 37.40 -57.26 -2.81
C GLU A 4 36.49 -56.25 -2.10
N LYS A 5 36.96 -55.74 -0.94
CA LYS A 5 36.40 -54.55 -0.30
C LYS A 5 36.66 -53.34 -1.21
N PRO A 6 35.67 -52.45 -1.45
CA PRO A 6 35.89 -51.25 -2.24
C PRO A 6 36.93 -50.36 -1.56
N SER A 7 37.99 -50.05 -2.30
CA SER A 7 39.12 -49.23 -1.89
C SER A 7 38.69 -47.85 -1.38
N ASN A 8 39.45 -47.32 -0.40
CA ASN A 8 39.28 -46.00 0.21
C ASN A 8 39.13 -44.86 -0.82
N LYS A 9 39.62 -45.06 -2.06
CA LYS A 9 39.42 -44.16 -3.21
C LYS A 9 37.95 -44.01 -3.65
N GLN A 10 37.13 -45.08 -3.61
CA GLN A 10 35.72 -45.01 -4.03
C GLN A 10 34.85 -44.23 -3.03
N ARG A 11 35.14 -44.33 -1.72
CA ARG A 11 34.45 -43.53 -0.67
C ARG A 11 34.81 -42.05 -0.71
N LEU A 12 36.06 -41.70 -1.07
CA LEU A 12 36.45 -40.31 -1.33
C LEU A 12 35.75 -39.77 -2.60
N GLN A 13 35.74 -40.53 -3.70
CA GLN A 13 35.08 -40.11 -4.94
C GLN A 13 33.57 -39.87 -4.79
N GLN A 14 32.86 -40.68 -3.98
CA GLN A 14 31.43 -40.45 -3.69
C GLN A 14 31.18 -39.17 -2.88
N LYS A 15 32.00 -38.86 -1.87
CA LYS A 15 31.90 -37.60 -1.11
C LYS A 15 32.21 -36.38 -1.99
N THR A 16 33.17 -36.50 -2.92
CA THR A 16 33.49 -35.42 -3.86
C THR A 16 32.38 -35.20 -4.88
N LYS A 17 31.73 -36.27 -5.38
CA LYS A 17 30.57 -36.18 -6.29
C LYS A 17 29.35 -35.51 -5.63
N LEU A 18 29.06 -35.81 -4.36
CA LEU A 18 27.95 -35.17 -3.64
C LEU A 18 28.21 -33.67 -3.38
N ARG A 19 29.44 -33.31 -3.01
CA ARG A 19 29.87 -31.91 -2.85
C ARG A 19 29.86 -31.15 -4.17
N PHE A 20 30.24 -31.79 -5.26
CA PHE A 20 30.16 -31.24 -6.61
C PHE A 20 28.71 -31.04 -7.06
N GLY A 21 27.80 -31.97 -6.74
CA GLY A 21 26.37 -31.80 -7.00
C GLY A 21 25.74 -30.62 -6.25
N ILE A 22 26.06 -30.46 -4.96
CA ILE A 22 25.62 -29.29 -4.18
C ILE A 22 26.21 -27.99 -4.74
N PHE A 23 27.49 -28.00 -5.13
CA PHE A 23 28.13 -26.84 -5.76
C PHE A 23 27.46 -26.47 -7.10
N VAL A 24 27.16 -27.45 -7.96
CA VAL A 24 26.47 -27.22 -9.24
C VAL A 24 25.06 -26.69 -9.02
N VAL A 25 24.32 -27.20 -8.04
CA VAL A 25 22.99 -26.68 -7.67
C VAL A 25 23.08 -25.25 -7.15
N LEU A 26 24.04 -24.94 -6.28
CA LEU A 26 24.26 -23.57 -5.81
C LEU A 26 24.67 -22.64 -6.96
N LEU A 27 25.50 -23.09 -7.89
CA LEU A 27 25.95 -22.32 -9.05
C LEU A 27 24.80 -22.08 -10.04
N LEU A 28 23.93 -23.08 -10.24
CA LEU A 28 22.68 -22.94 -10.99
C LEU A 28 21.70 -21.98 -10.32
N LEU A 29 21.50 -22.09 -9.01
CA LEU A 29 20.66 -21.15 -8.25
C LEU A 29 21.23 -19.73 -8.28
N SER A 30 22.56 -19.59 -8.22
CA SER A 30 23.26 -18.31 -8.36
C SER A 30 23.11 -17.75 -9.77
N ALA A 31 23.25 -18.58 -10.81
CA ALA A 31 23.09 -18.17 -12.20
C ALA A 31 21.63 -17.81 -12.52
N ILE A 32 20.67 -18.56 -11.98
CA ILE A 32 19.23 -18.26 -12.08
C ILE A 32 18.93 -16.96 -11.32
N ALA A 33 19.46 -16.76 -10.12
CA ALA A 33 19.33 -15.49 -9.40
C ALA A 33 19.94 -14.35 -10.20
N VAL A 34 21.15 -14.52 -10.73
CA VAL A 34 21.79 -13.52 -11.61
C VAL A 34 20.97 -13.28 -12.86
N LEU A 35 20.31 -14.27 -13.48
CA LEU A 35 19.45 -14.10 -14.66
C LEU A 35 18.08 -13.47 -14.34
N LEU A 36 17.49 -13.79 -13.18
CA LEU A 36 16.22 -13.25 -12.70
C LEU A 36 16.38 -11.80 -12.19
N PHE A 37 17.53 -11.49 -11.61
CA PHE A 37 17.88 -10.17 -11.08
C PHE A 37 18.87 -9.40 -11.97
N TYR A 38 19.27 -9.95 -13.13
CA TYR A 38 20.08 -9.20 -14.10
C TYR A 38 19.20 -8.05 -14.56
N PRO A 39 19.63 -6.78 -14.41
CA PRO A 39 18.88 -5.68 -14.97
C PRO A 39 18.81 -5.90 -16.47
N ARG A 40 17.61 -6.28 -16.97
CA ARG A 40 17.33 -6.21 -18.39
C ARG A 40 17.34 -4.74 -18.72
N THR A 41 18.40 -4.30 -19.40
CA THR A 41 18.44 -2.99 -20.02
C THR A 41 17.34 -2.96 -21.07
N SER A 42 16.18 -2.41 -20.69
CA SER A 42 15.20 -1.95 -21.66
C SER A 42 15.88 -0.89 -22.50
N THR A 43 16.29 -1.27 -23.70
CA THR A 43 16.80 -0.35 -24.71
C THR A 43 15.63 0.48 -25.22
N VAL A 44 15.29 1.53 -24.48
CA VAL A 44 14.58 2.68 -25.05
C VAL A 44 15.62 3.78 -25.18
N GLU A 45 16.11 3.94 -26.41
CA GLU A 45 16.94 5.08 -26.79
C GLU A 45 16.19 6.41 -26.57
N HIS A 46 16.96 7.41 -26.14
CA HIS A 46 16.60 8.76 -25.69
C HIS A 46 15.25 9.37 -26.11
N THR A 47 14.56 9.94 -25.11
CA THR A 47 13.87 11.23 -25.29
C THR A 47 14.12 12.12 -24.06
N PRO A 48 14.78 13.30 -24.20
CA PRO A 48 15.11 14.18 -23.08
C PRO A 48 13.91 14.97 -22.51
N SER A 49 12.68 14.67 -22.92
CA SER A 49 11.48 15.42 -22.54
C SER A 49 10.60 14.60 -21.59
N SER A 50 10.20 15.21 -20.48
CA SER A 50 9.27 14.61 -19.52
C SER A 50 7.86 14.51 -20.10
N ASN A 51 7.03 13.58 -19.60
CA ASN A 51 5.62 13.51 -19.97
C ASN A 51 4.90 14.83 -19.67
N TYR A 52 5.20 15.45 -18.52
CA TYR A 52 4.72 16.78 -18.18
C TYR A 52 5.02 17.79 -19.30
N ALA A 53 6.26 17.86 -19.79
CA ALA A 53 6.64 18.80 -20.84
C ALA A 53 5.92 18.53 -22.16
N ILE A 54 5.73 17.26 -22.54
CA ILE A 54 4.96 16.86 -23.73
C ILE A 54 3.51 17.36 -23.63
N HIS A 55 2.84 17.08 -22.51
CA HIS A 55 1.44 17.43 -22.32
C HIS A 55 1.21 18.94 -22.22
N LYS A 56 2.15 19.69 -21.61
CA LYS A 56 2.06 21.15 -21.48
C LYS A 56 2.16 21.92 -22.80
N GLN A 57 2.60 21.28 -23.89
CA GLN A 57 2.60 21.89 -25.22
C GLN A 57 1.19 22.15 -25.74
N GLN A 58 0.18 21.46 -25.21
CA GLN A 58 -1.21 21.68 -25.58
C GLN A 58 -1.78 22.89 -24.83
N ASP A 59 -2.36 23.84 -25.56
CA ASP A 59 -2.90 25.07 -24.97
C ASP A 59 -3.91 24.78 -23.85
N PHE A 60 -4.80 23.80 -24.03
CA PHE A 60 -5.82 23.43 -23.04
C PHE A 60 -5.25 22.84 -21.73
N ASN A 61 -3.97 22.46 -21.70
CA ASN A 61 -3.25 22.03 -20.49
C ASN A 61 -2.49 23.20 -19.83
N GLN A 62 -2.60 24.42 -20.35
CA GLN A 62 -1.98 25.62 -19.81
C GLN A 62 -3.00 26.49 -19.06
N SER A 63 -2.63 27.01 -17.88
CA SER A 63 -3.57 27.76 -17.03
C SER A 63 -4.09 29.04 -17.69
N GLN A 64 -3.27 29.69 -18.53
CA GLN A 64 -3.63 30.90 -19.28
C GLN A 64 -4.71 30.68 -20.35
N PHE A 65 -4.99 29.43 -20.73
CA PHE A 65 -6.08 29.10 -21.65
C PHE A 65 -7.47 29.41 -21.07
N TYR A 66 -7.56 29.53 -19.75
CA TYR A 66 -8.79 29.72 -19.01
C TYR A 66 -8.84 31.12 -18.39
N PRO A 67 -9.67 32.06 -18.90
CA PRO A 67 -9.77 33.40 -18.36
C PRO A 67 -10.18 33.37 -16.88
N PRO A 68 -9.51 34.10 -15.97
CA PRO A 68 -9.81 34.08 -14.53
C PRO A 68 -11.23 34.58 -14.25
N ASN A 69 -11.64 35.65 -14.92
CA ASN A 69 -13.00 36.19 -14.83
C ASN A 69 -13.91 35.46 -15.82
N GLN A 70 -14.71 34.53 -15.30
CA GLN A 70 -15.71 33.81 -16.08
C GLN A 70 -16.98 33.57 -15.26
N THR A 71 -18.12 33.51 -15.95
CA THR A 71 -19.41 33.17 -15.35
C THR A 71 -19.91 31.83 -15.87
N VAL A 72 -20.35 30.99 -14.94
CA VAL A 72 -21.01 29.71 -15.23
C VAL A 72 -22.44 29.77 -14.71
N ASN A 73 -23.35 29.00 -15.31
CA ASN A 73 -24.70 28.88 -14.78
C ASN A 73 -24.65 28.06 -13.48
N PRO A 74 -25.00 28.64 -12.30
CA PRO A 74 -24.94 27.95 -11.02
C PRO A 74 -25.92 26.77 -10.89
N ASP A 75 -26.91 26.65 -11.79
CA ASP A 75 -27.79 25.48 -11.84
C ASP A 75 -27.11 24.28 -12.51
N LEU A 76 -26.17 24.54 -13.43
CA LEU A 76 -25.46 23.52 -14.21
C LEU A 76 -24.10 23.16 -13.60
N TYR A 77 -23.40 24.18 -13.08
CA TYR A 77 -22.05 24.08 -12.59
C TYR A 77 -21.94 24.55 -11.14
N GLN A 78 -21.02 23.94 -10.39
CA GLN A 78 -20.66 24.31 -9.03
C GLN A 78 -19.16 24.59 -8.97
N PRO A 79 -18.70 25.52 -8.12
CA PRO A 79 -17.27 25.68 -7.88
C PRO A 79 -16.72 24.42 -7.21
N VAL A 80 -15.45 24.09 -7.47
CA VAL A 80 -14.80 22.91 -6.87
C VAL A 80 -14.68 23.02 -5.35
N ASP A 81 -14.53 24.24 -4.82
CA ASP A 81 -14.54 24.57 -3.39
C ASP A 81 -14.79 26.08 -3.21
N LYS A 82 -14.90 26.57 -1.96
CA LYS A 82 -15.05 28.00 -1.61
C LYS A 82 -13.93 28.85 -2.17
N TRP A 83 -12.69 28.38 -2.04
CA TRP A 83 -11.49 29.00 -2.59
C TRP A 83 -10.84 28.04 -3.57
N ALA A 84 -10.54 28.53 -4.77
CA ALA A 84 -9.71 27.80 -5.73
C ALA A 84 -8.74 28.77 -6.39
N GLY A 85 -7.50 28.34 -6.62
CA GLY A 85 -6.50 29.22 -7.20
C GLY A 85 -5.21 28.53 -7.59
N ARG A 86 -4.40 29.28 -8.33
CA ARG A 86 -3.10 28.82 -8.83
C ARG A 86 -2.00 29.35 -7.92
N LEU A 87 -1.19 28.45 -7.40
CA LEU A 87 -0.03 28.81 -6.60
C LEU A 87 1.06 29.39 -7.48
N VAL A 88 1.70 30.44 -6.98
CA VAL A 88 2.81 31.14 -7.60
C VAL A 88 3.95 31.22 -6.58
N LEU A 89 5.09 30.64 -6.92
CA LEU A 89 6.25 30.63 -6.05
C LEU A 89 6.87 32.04 -5.98
N PRO A 90 6.99 32.67 -4.80
CA PRO A 90 7.68 33.96 -4.68
C PRO A 90 9.15 33.84 -5.08
N ASN A 91 9.70 34.94 -5.62
CA ASN A 91 11.13 35.01 -5.90
C ASN A 91 11.93 35.13 -4.58
N GLN A 92 13.22 34.80 -4.62
CA GLN A 92 14.07 34.79 -3.42
C GLN A 92 14.23 36.17 -2.75
N GLN A 93 13.98 37.27 -3.47
CA GLN A 93 14.06 38.63 -2.91
C GLN A 93 12.80 39.01 -2.13
N GLN A 94 11.66 38.38 -2.45
CA GLN A 94 10.38 38.63 -1.81
C GLN A 94 10.23 37.91 -0.47
N ILE A 95 10.83 36.73 -0.32
CA ILE A 95 10.67 35.87 0.86
C ILE A 95 11.99 35.68 1.59
N GLN A 96 11.98 35.91 2.90
CA GLN A 96 13.14 35.69 3.75
C GLN A 96 13.30 34.20 4.09
N PRO A 97 14.53 33.68 4.25
CA PRO A 97 14.76 32.33 4.75
C PRO A 97 14.02 32.08 6.07
N GLY A 98 13.39 30.91 6.19
CA GLY A 98 12.61 30.51 7.38
C GLY A 98 11.17 31.00 7.40
N SER A 99 10.79 31.91 6.50
CA SER A 99 9.38 32.25 6.24
C SER A 99 8.77 31.26 5.25
N ASP A 100 7.52 30.85 5.46
CA ASP A 100 6.80 30.01 4.50
C ASP A 100 5.43 30.61 4.14
N TRP A 101 5.37 31.15 2.92
CA TRP A 101 4.16 31.68 2.30
C TRP A 101 4.35 31.64 0.78
N VAL A 102 3.26 31.68 0.03
CA VAL A 102 3.26 31.73 -1.45
C VAL A 102 2.26 32.76 -1.96
N TRP A 103 2.38 33.12 -3.23
CA TRP A 103 1.34 33.88 -3.91
C TRP A 103 0.27 32.92 -4.43
N MET A 104 -0.99 33.37 -4.46
CA MET A 104 -2.10 32.64 -5.05
C MET A 104 -2.86 33.57 -6.00
N GLU A 105 -2.92 33.21 -7.28
CA GLU A 105 -3.88 33.81 -8.21
C GLU A 105 -5.26 33.21 -7.91
N VAL A 106 -6.15 34.03 -7.38
CA VAL A 106 -7.51 33.61 -7.01
C VAL A 106 -8.32 33.37 -8.26
N GLN A 107 -8.77 32.13 -8.46
CA GLN A 107 -9.56 31.72 -9.62
C GLN A 107 -11.04 31.51 -9.27
N HIS A 108 -11.32 31.24 -8.00
CA HIS A 108 -12.66 31.27 -7.41
C HIS A 108 -12.56 31.73 -5.95
N ALA A 109 -13.58 32.45 -5.49
CA ALA A 109 -13.66 33.00 -4.14
C ALA A 109 -15.11 33.00 -3.65
N PRO A 110 -15.34 32.95 -2.33
CA PRO A 110 -16.67 33.04 -1.75
C PRO A 110 -17.32 34.43 -2.03
N PRO A 111 -18.66 34.56 -1.88
CA PRO A 111 -19.40 35.77 -2.24
C PRO A 111 -18.82 37.08 -1.69
N GLU A 112 -18.35 37.07 -0.44
CA GLU A 112 -17.75 38.21 0.27
C GLU A 112 -16.40 38.67 -0.30
N ALA A 113 -15.76 37.85 -1.14
CA ALA A 113 -14.42 38.08 -1.68
C ALA A 113 -14.34 37.97 -3.21
N GLN A 114 -15.47 38.04 -3.92
CA GLN A 114 -15.50 37.97 -5.39
C GLN A 114 -14.63 39.02 -6.08
N ASN A 115 -14.42 40.18 -5.44
CA ASN A 115 -13.53 41.23 -5.94
C ASN A 115 -12.04 40.84 -5.97
N LEU A 116 -11.67 39.67 -5.45
CA LEU A 116 -10.33 39.10 -5.49
C LEU A 116 -10.11 38.17 -6.68
N ILE A 117 -11.15 37.74 -7.39
CA ILE A 117 -11.00 36.86 -8.56
C ILE A 117 -10.11 37.56 -9.61
N GLY A 118 -9.12 36.82 -10.11
CA GLY A 118 -8.07 37.30 -11.02
C GLY A 118 -6.97 38.12 -10.36
N LYS A 119 -7.03 38.38 -9.04
CA LYS A 119 -5.95 39.03 -8.29
C LYS A 119 -5.01 38.00 -7.69
N VAL A 120 -3.78 38.44 -7.45
CA VAL A 120 -2.77 37.67 -6.71
C VAL A 120 -2.79 38.12 -5.26
N VAL A 121 -3.00 37.18 -4.34
CA VAL A 121 -3.04 37.42 -2.90
C VAL A 121 -1.99 36.56 -2.21
N ARG A 122 -1.49 37.00 -1.05
CA ARG A 122 -0.55 36.21 -0.26
C ARG A 122 -1.32 35.11 0.47
N LEU A 123 -0.88 33.87 0.33
CA LEU A 123 -1.34 32.69 1.06
C LEU A 123 -0.27 32.31 2.08
N GLU A 124 -0.65 32.23 3.35
CA GLU A 124 0.26 31.96 4.46
C GLU A 124 -0.39 31.09 5.54
N TRP A 125 0.42 30.57 6.46
CA TRP A 125 -0.07 29.80 7.59
C TRP A 125 -0.73 30.68 8.65
N GLN A 126 -1.79 30.19 9.27
CA GLN A 126 -2.34 30.75 10.51
C GLN A 126 -1.30 30.68 11.63
N ASN A 127 -1.38 31.64 12.55
CA ASN A 127 -0.44 31.76 13.67
C ASN A 127 -0.79 30.82 14.85
N GLU A 128 -0.97 29.54 14.54
CA GLU A 128 -1.33 28.49 15.51
C GLU A 128 -0.12 27.60 15.86
N PRO A 129 0.04 27.16 17.12
CA PRO A 129 1.18 26.33 17.53
C PRO A 129 1.35 25.05 16.71
N GLU A 130 0.24 24.44 16.27
CA GLU A 130 0.27 23.22 15.46
C GLU A 130 0.85 23.47 14.06
N SER A 131 0.37 24.51 13.36
CA SER A 131 0.85 24.91 12.04
C SER A 131 2.33 25.29 12.08
N GLN A 132 2.74 26.06 13.10
CA GLN A 132 4.14 26.43 13.28
C GLN A 132 5.03 25.19 13.52
N SER A 133 4.59 24.26 14.37
CA SER A 133 5.32 23.02 14.65
C SER A 133 5.45 22.16 13.39
N TYR A 134 4.41 22.05 12.57
CA TYR A 134 4.47 21.35 11.29
C TYR A 134 5.48 22.00 10.33
N VAL A 135 5.37 23.32 10.11
CA VAL A 135 6.28 24.05 9.22
C VAL A 135 7.73 23.91 9.67
N GLN A 136 8.01 24.08 10.96
CA GLN A 136 9.35 23.93 11.52
C GLN A 136 9.90 22.50 11.36
N ALA A 137 9.06 21.47 11.46
CA ALA A 137 9.47 20.08 11.36
C ALA A 137 9.92 19.68 9.94
N VAL A 138 9.50 20.40 8.90
CA VAL A 138 9.77 20.03 7.50
C VAL A 138 10.56 21.09 6.71
N GLN A 139 10.84 22.24 7.32
CA GLN A 139 11.68 23.26 6.70
C GLN A 139 13.09 22.76 6.48
N GLN A 140 13.58 22.86 5.24
CA GLN A 140 14.88 22.32 4.87
C GLN A 140 15.58 23.15 3.80
N ASP A 141 16.91 23.21 3.86
CA ASP A 141 17.74 23.77 2.79
C ASP A 141 17.75 22.83 1.59
N ILE A 142 17.63 23.36 0.37
CA ILE A 142 17.57 22.54 -0.84
C ILE A 142 18.83 22.74 -1.67
N SER A 143 19.58 21.66 -1.87
CA SER A 143 20.76 21.60 -2.72
C SER A 143 20.79 20.31 -3.51
N PHE A 144 20.73 20.44 -4.83
CA PHE A 144 20.68 19.28 -5.72
C PHE A 144 22.00 18.50 -5.69
N THR A 145 21.89 17.19 -5.54
CA THR A 145 23.01 16.26 -5.71
C THR A 145 23.24 15.94 -7.18
N ASP A 146 24.36 15.28 -7.50
CA ASP A 146 24.63 14.83 -8.87
C ASP A 146 23.63 13.78 -9.34
N GLU A 147 23.21 12.86 -8.46
CA GLU A 147 22.16 11.88 -8.78
C GLU A 147 20.84 12.56 -9.11
N THR A 148 20.52 13.67 -8.45
CA THR A 148 19.33 14.48 -8.74
C THR A 148 19.41 15.09 -10.13
N ARG A 149 20.57 15.65 -10.50
CA ARG A 149 20.81 16.20 -11.85
C ARG A 149 20.74 15.12 -12.92
N GLU A 150 21.30 13.94 -12.66
CA GLU A 150 21.22 12.78 -13.57
C GLU A 150 19.78 12.27 -13.73
N SER A 151 19.02 12.19 -12.64
CA SER A 151 17.59 11.83 -12.68
C SER A 151 16.78 12.84 -13.50
N GLN A 152 17.04 14.14 -13.31
CA GLN A 152 16.43 15.20 -14.10
C GLN A 152 16.76 15.07 -15.59
N ALA A 153 18.01 14.74 -15.93
CA ALA A 153 18.43 14.51 -17.32
C ALA A 153 17.71 13.33 -17.99
N LYS A 154 17.14 12.41 -17.22
CA LYS A 154 16.30 11.29 -17.69
C LYS A 154 14.82 11.67 -17.86
N GLY A 155 14.46 12.96 -17.72
CA GLY A 155 13.10 13.45 -17.89
C GLY A 155 12.21 13.32 -16.65
N ILE A 156 12.80 13.10 -15.47
CA ILE A 156 12.08 13.14 -14.19
C ILE A 156 11.96 14.58 -13.70
N ILE A 157 10.78 14.97 -13.21
CA ILE A 157 10.53 16.32 -12.71
C ILE A 157 11.00 16.46 -11.26
N HIS A 158 11.93 17.39 -11.04
CA HIS A 158 12.46 17.79 -9.74
C HIS A 158 12.13 19.27 -9.45
N PRO A 159 12.07 19.70 -8.17
CA PRO A 159 11.73 21.07 -7.77
C PRO A 159 12.89 22.06 -8.02
N PHE A 160 13.41 22.13 -9.25
CA PHE A 160 14.64 22.88 -9.55
C PHE A 160 14.55 24.38 -9.26
N ARG A 161 13.32 24.94 -9.23
CA ARG A 161 13.05 26.34 -8.85
C ARG A 161 13.37 26.64 -7.39
N LEU A 162 13.51 25.60 -6.58
CA LEU A 162 13.87 25.65 -5.18
C LEU A 162 15.34 25.31 -4.92
N ASN A 163 16.09 24.85 -5.93
CA ASN A 163 17.50 24.53 -5.78
C ASN A 163 18.30 25.77 -5.34
N GLY A 164 19.08 25.64 -4.27
CA GLY A 164 19.83 26.72 -3.65
C GLY A 164 19.04 27.61 -2.68
N ARG A 165 17.75 27.35 -2.44
CA ARG A 165 16.97 28.07 -1.41
C ARG A 165 17.24 27.49 -0.02
N LEU A 166 17.23 28.36 0.98
CA LEU A 166 17.41 28.01 2.39
C LEU A 166 16.06 27.94 3.10
N GLN A 167 15.92 26.98 4.02
CA GLN A 167 14.77 26.80 4.91
C GLN A 167 13.43 26.85 4.17
N VAL A 168 13.34 26.09 3.08
CA VAL A 168 12.14 25.99 2.24
C VAL A 168 11.07 25.25 3.03
N GLY A 169 9.92 25.90 3.23
CA GLY A 169 8.78 25.32 3.92
C GLY A 169 7.79 24.59 3.00
N PRO A 170 6.74 23.99 3.59
CA PRO A 170 5.79 23.16 2.88
C PRO A 170 5.02 23.90 1.76
N LEU A 171 4.59 25.16 1.94
CA LEU A 171 3.89 25.91 0.88
C LEU A 171 4.80 26.22 -0.31
N GLN A 172 6.02 26.67 -0.03
CA GLN A 172 7.01 26.89 -1.09
C GLN A 172 7.35 25.59 -1.82
N SER A 173 7.50 24.48 -1.10
CA SER A 173 7.77 23.17 -1.71
C SER A 173 6.64 22.71 -2.63
N LEU A 174 5.39 22.98 -2.27
CA LEU A 174 4.22 22.66 -3.08
C LEU A 174 4.15 23.53 -4.35
N ALA A 175 4.29 24.85 -4.22
CA ALA A 175 4.26 25.77 -5.36
C ALA A 175 5.47 25.60 -6.31
N GLY A 176 6.63 25.24 -5.76
CA GLY A 176 7.88 25.06 -6.51
C GLY A 176 8.13 23.64 -7.02
N ALA A 177 7.20 22.70 -6.81
CA ALA A 177 7.38 21.29 -7.17
C ALA A 177 7.50 21.04 -8.68
N ARG A 178 6.88 21.90 -9.50
CA ARG A 178 6.87 21.81 -10.96
C ARG A 178 7.70 22.92 -11.63
N PRO A 179 8.08 22.73 -12.91
CA PRO A 179 8.79 23.75 -13.68
C PRO A 179 8.07 25.09 -13.85
N ASN A 180 6.72 25.09 -13.80
CA ASN A 180 5.90 26.27 -14.01
C ASN A 180 4.96 26.47 -12.82
N ASP A 181 4.48 27.71 -12.62
CA ASP A 181 3.43 28.03 -11.64
C ASP A 181 2.07 27.58 -12.17
N ASP A 182 1.78 26.28 -12.11
CA ASP A 182 0.54 25.69 -12.60
C ASP A 182 -0.12 24.70 -11.64
N VAL A 183 0.28 24.75 -10.36
CA VAL A 183 -0.35 23.98 -9.29
C VAL A 183 -1.66 24.66 -8.91
N ILE A 184 -2.78 24.00 -9.17
CA ILE A 184 -4.12 24.45 -8.79
C ILE A 184 -4.50 23.78 -7.47
N VAL A 185 -4.98 24.59 -6.52
CA VAL A 185 -5.38 24.11 -5.20
C VAL A 185 -6.74 24.66 -4.78
N THR A 186 -7.39 23.93 -3.88
CA THR A 186 -8.51 24.40 -3.07
C THR A 186 -8.09 24.55 -1.62
N LEU A 187 -8.78 25.45 -0.90
CA LEU A 187 -8.55 25.73 0.52
C LEU A 187 -9.85 25.45 1.30
N ASP A 188 -9.82 24.44 2.16
CA ASP A 188 -10.93 24.01 3.02
C ASP A 188 -11.17 24.99 4.19
N ASP A 189 -10.12 25.67 4.64
CA ASP A 189 -10.08 26.54 5.82
C ASP A 189 -9.51 27.95 5.56
N GLY A 190 -9.54 28.41 4.30
CA GLY A 190 -8.99 29.71 3.92
C GLY A 190 -9.73 30.90 4.53
N GLU A 191 -9.07 31.63 5.42
CA GLU A 191 -9.58 32.82 6.09
C GLU A 191 -8.99 34.11 5.50
N LEU A 192 -9.85 35.07 5.15
CA LEU A 192 -9.44 36.36 4.61
C LEU A 192 -9.14 37.35 5.74
N VAL A 193 -7.88 37.76 5.87
CA VAL A 193 -7.44 38.78 6.81
C VAL A 193 -7.17 40.09 6.06
N LYS A 194 -7.81 41.18 6.52
CA LYS A 194 -7.60 42.53 6.01
C LYS A 194 -6.81 43.33 7.04
N GLU A 195 -5.52 43.55 6.79
CA GLU A 195 -4.69 44.42 7.62
C GLU A 195 -4.65 45.87 7.12
N SER A 196 -4.15 46.75 7.99
CA SER A 196 -3.97 48.21 7.84
C SER A 196 -3.31 48.65 6.54
N ASP A 197 -2.47 47.80 5.93
CA ASP A 197 -1.66 48.08 4.74
C ASP A 197 -2.37 47.77 3.40
N ASN A 198 -3.69 47.56 3.42
CA ASN A 198 -4.54 47.48 2.23
C ASN A 198 -4.32 46.28 1.27
N GLN A 199 -3.40 45.34 1.57
CA GLN A 199 -3.25 44.09 0.81
C GLN A 199 -3.95 42.91 1.50
N PRO A 200 -4.92 42.23 0.82
CA PRO A 200 -5.61 41.08 1.38
C PRO A 200 -4.68 39.85 1.49
N ARG A 201 -4.76 39.14 2.62
CA ARG A 201 -4.04 37.87 2.86
C ARG A 201 -5.02 36.74 3.12
N LEU A 202 -4.69 35.55 2.65
CA LEU A 202 -5.38 34.31 2.97
C LEU A 202 -4.55 33.50 3.95
N GLN A 203 -5.16 33.09 5.06
CA GLN A 203 -4.53 32.27 6.09
C GLN A 203 -5.17 30.89 6.15
N ILE A 204 -4.34 29.85 6.25
CA ILE A 204 -4.77 28.44 6.31
C ILE A 204 -4.12 27.72 7.50
N ALA A 205 -4.83 26.77 8.10
CA ALA A 205 -4.29 25.89 9.13
C ALA A 205 -3.79 24.56 8.54
N HIS A 206 -4.37 24.13 7.43
CA HIS A 206 -4.05 22.86 6.77
C HIS A 206 -3.40 23.07 5.40
N GLU A 207 -2.58 22.10 5.00
CA GLU A 207 -1.98 22.12 3.67
C GLU A 207 -3.05 22.12 2.56
N PRO A 208 -2.90 22.92 1.48
CA PRO A 208 -3.87 22.98 0.39
C PRO A 208 -4.10 21.64 -0.31
N VAL A 209 -5.31 21.42 -0.84
CA VAL A 209 -5.65 20.23 -1.63
C VAL A 209 -5.44 20.53 -3.11
N MET A 210 -4.60 19.75 -3.80
CA MET A 210 -4.45 19.83 -5.25
C MET A 210 -5.74 19.39 -5.95
N ALA A 211 -6.19 20.23 -6.87
CA ALA A 211 -7.47 20.10 -7.53
C ALA A 211 -7.34 20.30 -9.04
N THR A 212 -8.31 19.76 -9.77
CA THR A 212 -8.41 19.91 -11.22
C THR A 212 -9.67 20.69 -11.57
N GLY A 213 -9.52 21.66 -12.48
CA GLY A 213 -10.61 22.55 -12.87
C GLY A 213 -10.92 23.63 -11.82
N ARG A 214 -11.87 24.51 -12.16
CA ARG A 214 -12.40 25.56 -11.27
C ARG A 214 -13.86 25.31 -10.90
N PHE A 215 -14.58 24.65 -11.80
CA PHE A 215 -15.96 24.26 -11.64
C PHE A 215 -16.13 22.80 -12.01
N TYR A 216 -17.21 22.21 -11.52
CA TYR A 216 -17.67 20.90 -11.97
C TYR A 216 -19.17 20.92 -12.27
N GLY A 217 -19.60 20.05 -13.17
CA GLY A 217 -21.01 19.82 -13.51
C GLY A 217 -21.29 18.32 -13.59
N LEU A 218 -22.56 17.93 -13.49
CA LEU A 218 -22.99 16.54 -13.62
C LEU A 218 -23.75 16.37 -14.94
N VAL A 219 -23.21 15.56 -15.85
CA VAL A 219 -23.73 15.44 -17.21
C VAL A 219 -23.87 13.99 -17.68
N LYS A 220 -24.76 13.79 -18.66
CA LYS A 220 -24.73 12.66 -19.56
C LYS A 220 -24.06 13.09 -20.86
N ILE A 221 -23.00 12.40 -21.25
CA ILE A 221 -22.37 12.60 -22.56
C ILE A 221 -23.22 11.86 -23.59
N LEU A 222 -23.71 12.58 -24.62
CA LEU A 222 -24.64 12.02 -25.60
C LEU A 222 -23.92 11.51 -26.85
N ASN A 223 -23.19 12.40 -27.53
CA ASN A 223 -22.47 12.09 -28.76
C ASN A 223 -21.38 13.15 -29.02
N PRO A 224 -20.32 12.80 -29.77
CA PRO A 224 -19.43 13.81 -30.33
C PRO A 224 -20.19 14.71 -31.30
N GLU A 225 -19.83 15.99 -31.34
CA GLU A 225 -20.29 16.92 -32.37
C GLU A 225 -19.70 16.53 -33.74
N PRO A 226 -20.41 16.77 -34.85
CA PRO A 226 -19.84 16.60 -36.18
C PRO A 226 -18.61 17.51 -36.37
N ALA A 227 -17.54 16.94 -36.93
CA ALA A 227 -16.34 17.69 -37.24
C ALA A 227 -16.67 18.84 -38.22
N SER A 228 -16.33 20.06 -37.83
CA SER A 228 -16.63 21.28 -38.57
C SER A 228 -15.56 22.36 -38.30
N SER A 229 -15.65 23.52 -38.96
CA SER A 229 -14.78 24.66 -38.64
C SER A 229 -15.00 25.18 -37.21
N GLN A 230 -16.21 25.04 -36.67
CA GLN A 230 -16.54 25.43 -35.30
C GLN A 230 -16.07 24.40 -34.27
N TYR A 231 -16.17 23.10 -34.60
CA TYR A 231 -15.77 21.98 -33.77
C TYR A 231 -14.75 21.12 -34.54
N PRO A 232 -13.50 21.58 -34.65
CA PRO A 232 -12.48 20.86 -35.39
C PRO A 232 -12.15 19.53 -34.71
N ALA A 233 -11.96 18.49 -35.51
CA ALA A 233 -11.47 17.21 -34.99
C ALA A 233 -9.99 17.35 -34.56
N PRO A 234 -9.54 16.62 -33.54
CA PRO A 234 -8.15 16.61 -33.13
C PRO A 234 -7.26 16.07 -34.27
N PRO A 235 -6.03 16.58 -34.43
CA PRO A 235 -5.15 16.18 -35.52
C PRO A 235 -4.66 14.74 -35.40
N VAL A 236 -4.57 14.23 -34.17
CA VAL A 236 -4.12 12.87 -33.85
C VAL A 236 -5.05 12.30 -32.78
N CYS A 237 -5.49 11.06 -32.96
CA CYS A 237 -6.29 10.32 -32.00
C CYS A 237 -5.95 8.83 -32.09
N LEU A 238 -6.44 8.05 -31.13
CA LEU A 238 -6.33 6.60 -31.16
C LEU A 238 -7.32 5.98 -32.15
N GLY A 239 -6.92 4.89 -32.78
CA GLY A 239 -7.77 4.12 -33.71
C GLY A 239 -7.68 4.59 -35.16
N THR A 240 -8.77 4.43 -35.90
CA THR A 240 -8.84 4.70 -37.34
C THR A 240 -9.15 6.16 -37.64
N SER A 241 -8.46 6.73 -38.62
CA SER A 241 -8.76 8.05 -39.20
C SER A 241 -10.05 7.98 -40.05
N PRO A 242 -10.87 9.05 -40.12
CA PRO A 242 -10.68 10.36 -39.47
C PRO A 242 -10.97 10.34 -37.97
N CYS A 243 -10.31 11.22 -37.23
CA CYS A 243 -10.55 11.37 -35.80
C CYS A 243 -11.97 11.86 -35.49
N PRO A 244 -12.67 11.28 -34.50
CA PRO A 244 -13.89 11.86 -33.97
C PRO A 244 -13.60 13.22 -33.34
N SER A 245 -14.60 14.10 -33.33
CA SER A 245 -14.51 15.38 -32.59
C SER A 245 -14.23 15.16 -31.11
N ASP A 246 -13.43 16.04 -30.51
CA ASP A 246 -13.22 16.13 -29.06
C ASP A 246 -14.22 17.09 -28.40
N PHE A 247 -15.19 17.61 -29.16
CA PHE A 247 -16.36 18.34 -28.67
C PHE A 247 -17.56 17.40 -28.58
N PHE A 248 -18.29 17.49 -27.48
CA PHE A 248 -19.41 16.59 -27.17
C PHE A 248 -20.66 17.39 -26.83
N ARG A 249 -21.78 16.94 -27.38
CA ARG A 249 -23.09 17.30 -26.87
C ARG A 249 -23.30 16.58 -25.54
N VAL A 250 -23.59 17.33 -24.50
CA VAL A 250 -23.90 16.79 -23.17
C VAL A 250 -25.25 17.30 -22.72
N ARG A 251 -25.90 16.53 -21.85
CA ARG A 251 -27.13 16.94 -21.18
C ARG A 251 -26.92 16.99 -19.70
N HIS A 252 -27.23 18.14 -19.09
CA HIS A 252 -27.05 18.36 -17.67
C HIS A 252 -28.08 17.61 -16.84
N TYR A 253 -27.67 17.26 -15.62
CA TYR A 253 -28.57 16.76 -14.60
C TYR A 253 -29.54 17.84 -14.17
N ASN A 254 -30.83 17.51 -14.19
CA ASN A 254 -31.88 18.39 -13.73
C ASN A 254 -32.17 18.11 -12.25
N ARG A 255 -31.94 19.11 -11.41
CA ARG A 255 -32.10 19.02 -9.96
C ARG A 255 -33.56 18.82 -9.54
N VAL A 256 -34.52 19.23 -10.37
CA VAL A 256 -35.95 19.13 -10.08
C VAL A 256 -36.47 17.73 -10.43
N SER A 257 -36.12 17.20 -11.60
CA SER A 257 -36.60 15.88 -12.05
C SER A 257 -35.76 14.72 -11.49
N GLY A 258 -34.51 14.99 -11.10
CA GLY A 258 -33.54 13.97 -10.70
C GLY A 258 -32.95 13.17 -11.88
N ASN A 259 -33.13 13.64 -13.12
CA ASN A 259 -32.74 12.93 -14.35
C ASN A 259 -31.86 13.77 -15.27
N PHE A 260 -31.29 13.16 -16.30
CA PHE A 260 -30.60 13.86 -17.39
C PHE A 260 -31.60 14.33 -18.45
N ASP A 261 -32.46 15.27 -18.07
CA ASP A 261 -33.42 15.96 -18.94
C ASP A 261 -33.27 17.50 -18.86
N GLY A 262 -32.13 17.96 -18.33
CA GLY A 262 -31.78 19.38 -18.23
C GLY A 262 -31.29 19.98 -19.54
N ILE A 263 -30.66 21.15 -19.44
CA ILE A 263 -30.10 21.89 -20.57
C ILE A 263 -29.06 21.05 -21.29
N GLU A 264 -29.12 21.05 -22.62
CA GLU A 264 -28.05 20.55 -23.47
C GLU A 264 -27.06 21.65 -23.80
N GLU A 265 -25.78 21.29 -23.81
CA GLU A 265 -24.72 22.17 -24.26
C GLU A 265 -23.59 21.39 -24.93
N THR A 266 -22.72 22.11 -25.61
CA THR A 266 -21.49 21.55 -26.17
C THR A 266 -20.33 21.85 -25.23
N VAL A 267 -19.64 20.80 -24.78
CA VAL A 267 -18.39 20.89 -24.01
C VAL A 267 -17.26 20.30 -24.83
N ARG A 268 -16.01 20.59 -24.45
CA ARG A 268 -14.83 19.94 -25.02
C ARG A 268 -14.23 18.96 -24.02
N ILE A 269 -14.03 17.71 -24.43
CA ILE A 269 -13.29 16.70 -23.68
C ILE A 269 -12.02 16.40 -24.49
N PRO A 270 -10.90 17.10 -24.23
CA PRO A 270 -9.76 17.09 -25.14
C PRO A 270 -9.13 15.71 -25.32
N GLN A 271 -8.78 15.37 -26.56
CA GLN A 271 -7.88 14.25 -26.84
C GLN A 271 -6.47 14.61 -26.38
N GLN A 272 -5.96 13.90 -25.38
CA GLN A 272 -4.59 14.09 -24.90
C GLN A 272 -3.58 13.51 -25.86
N VAL A 273 -2.36 14.04 -25.82
CA VAL A 273 -1.27 13.62 -26.71
C VAL A 273 -0.64 12.32 -26.23
N ILE A 274 0.01 11.61 -27.16
CA ILE A 274 0.79 10.42 -26.84
C ILE A 274 2.10 10.85 -26.17
N ASP A 275 2.43 10.26 -25.04
CA ASP A 275 3.66 10.57 -24.30
C ASP A 275 4.73 9.48 -24.43
N THR A 276 5.77 9.51 -23.60
CA THR A 276 6.91 8.57 -23.66
C THR A 276 6.51 7.11 -23.45
N ARG A 277 5.32 6.84 -22.89
CA ARG A 277 4.74 5.50 -22.76
C ARG A 277 4.11 4.99 -24.06
N ASN A 278 4.14 5.79 -25.13
CA ASN A 278 3.49 5.51 -26.41
C ASN A 278 1.96 5.30 -26.29
N ILE A 279 1.35 5.86 -25.26
CA ILE A 279 -0.11 5.96 -25.08
C ILE A 279 -0.46 7.37 -24.59
N PRO A 280 -1.68 7.86 -24.83
CA PRO A 280 -2.15 9.03 -24.14
C PRO A 280 -2.63 8.67 -22.72
N PRO A 281 -2.51 9.59 -21.75
CA PRO A 281 -2.99 9.41 -20.37
C PRO A 281 -4.52 9.30 -20.31
N SER A 282 -5.23 9.86 -21.28
CA SER A 282 -6.67 9.68 -21.46
C SER A 282 -7.08 9.87 -22.93
N THR A 283 -8.27 9.37 -23.29
CA THR A 283 -8.88 9.61 -24.60
C THR A 283 -10.39 9.80 -24.42
N PRO A 284 -11.04 10.70 -25.18
CA PRO A 284 -12.49 10.84 -25.21
C PRO A 284 -13.17 9.84 -26.16
N ARG A 285 -12.41 9.03 -26.90
CA ARG A 285 -12.94 8.12 -27.91
C ARG A 285 -14.00 7.18 -27.31
N GLU A 286 -15.21 7.19 -27.87
CA GLU A 286 -16.33 6.35 -27.42
C GLU A 286 -16.72 6.52 -25.94
N ILE A 287 -16.37 7.64 -25.31
CA ILE A 287 -16.69 7.90 -23.89
C ILE A 287 -18.20 7.91 -23.61
N GLU A 288 -19.03 8.28 -24.60
CA GLU A 288 -20.48 8.23 -24.53
C GLU A 288 -21.04 6.80 -24.38
N LYS A 289 -20.24 5.79 -24.78
CA LYS A 289 -20.55 4.36 -24.66
C LYS A 289 -19.96 3.71 -23.41
N SER A 290 -19.17 4.45 -22.63
CA SER A 290 -18.45 3.92 -21.47
C SER A 290 -19.40 3.37 -20.40
N PRO A 291 -19.25 2.11 -19.95
CA PRO A 291 -20.11 1.52 -18.91
C PRO A 291 -20.09 2.31 -17.60
N ALA A 292 -18.91 2.81 -17.19
CA ALA A 292 -18.75 3.70 -16.03
C ALA A 292 -19.64 4.95 -16.10
N GLY A 293 -19.93 5.44 -17.31
CA GLY A 293 -20.72 6.64 -17.58
C GLY A 293 -22.24 6.43 -17.58
N GLN A 294 -22.74 5.23 -17.29
CA GLN A 294 -24.17 4.95 -17.36
C GLN A 294 -24.98 5.87 -16.45
N ALA A 295 -24.53 6.06 -15.21
CA ALA A 295 -25.15 6.96 -14.23
C ALA A 295 -24.76 8.45 -14.41
N GLY A 296 -24.02 8.77 -15.46
CA GLY A 296 -23.47 10.11 -15.74
C GLY A 296 -22.07 10.33 -15.20
N TRP A 297 -21.48 11.45 -15.63
CA TRP A 297 -20.14 11.89 -15.32
C TRP A 297 -20.16 13.23 -14.63
N TYR A 298 -19.45 13.35 -13.52
CA TYR A 298 -18.99 14.66 -13.07
C TYR A 298 -17.83 15.08 -13.98
N ILE A 299 -17.96 16.25 -14.61
CA ILE A 299 -16.93 16.87 -15.44
C ILE A 299 -16.34 18.06 -14.70
N TYR A 300 -15.02 18.09 -14.55
CA TYR A 300 -14.27 19.14 -13.86
C TYR A 300 -13.50 19.96 -14.89
N GLY A 301 -13.55 21.28 -14.81
CA GLY A 301 -12.92 22.14 -15.81
C GLY A 301 -13.24 23.62 -15.65
N ALA A 302 -13.12 24.35 -16.74
CA ALA A 302 -13.43 25.77 -16.84
C ALA A 302 -13.75 26.16 -18.29
N LYS A 303 -14.40 27.31 -18.48
CA LYS A 303 -14.63 27.86 -19.82
C LYS A 303 -13.33 28.42 -20.39
N ASN A 304 -13.12 28.21 -21.69
CA ASN A 304 -12.09 28.89 -22.47
C ASN A 304 -12.53 30.31 -22.86
N THR A 305 -11.69 31.03 -23.62
CA THR A 305 -11.98 32.38 -24.13
C THR A 305 -13.18 32.46 -25.09
N GLN A 306 -13.60 31.35 -25.69
CA GLN A 306 -14.80 31.25 -26.53
C GLN A 306 -16.07 30.90 -25.74
N GLY A 307 -15.96 30.74 -24.41
CA GLY A 307 -17.08 30.40 -23.54
C GLY A 307 -17.45 28.90 -23.53
N ILE A 308 -16.68 28.04 -24.21
CA ILE A 308 -16.89 26.58 -24.21
C ILE A 308 -16.28 26.00 -22.94
N PHE A 309 -17.03 25.19 -22.20
CA PHE A 309 -16.51 24.46 -21.05
C PHE A 309 -15.56 23.36 -21.51
N VAL A 310 -14.30 23.43 -21.08
CA VAL A 310 -13.28 22.44 -21.42
C VAL A 310 -13.01 21.60 -20.18
N VAL A 311 -13.22 20.30 -20.35
CA VAL A 311 -13.06 19.29 -19.30
C VAL A 311 -11.58 19.00 -19.11
N GLN A 312 -11.14 19.04 -17.87
CA GLN A 312 -9.78 18.76 -17.41
C GLN A 312 -9.73 17.48 -16.55
N GLY A 313 -10.85 17.06 -15.97
CA GLY A 313 -10.97 15.80 -15.25
C GLY A 313 -12.39 15.24 -15.26
N ILE A 314 -12.53 13.94 -15.07
CA ILE A 314 -13.83 13.24 -15.06
C ILE A 314 -13.94 12.27 -13.88
N VAL A 315 -15.13 12.16 -13.31
CA VAL A 315 -15.43 11.21 -12.23
C VAL A 315 -16.78 10.54 -12.50
N PRO A 316 -16.89 9.20 -12.50
CA PRO A 316 -18.16 8.53 -12.69
C PRO A 316 -19.06 8.72 -11.47
N ARG A 317 -20.30 9.17 -11.66
CA ARG A 317 -21.24 9.41 -10.55
C ARG A 317 -21.45 8.15 -9.71
N SER A 318 -21.58 6.99 -10.34
CA SER A 318 -21.86 5.71 -9.65
C SER A 318 -20.73 5.27 -8.71
N LEU A 319 -19.50 5.76 -8.89
CA LEU A 319 -18.37 5.42 -8.02
C LEU A 319 -18.54 6.03 -6.62
N LEU A 320 -19.01 7.28 -6.56
CA LEU A 320 -19.05 8.06 -5.32
C LEU A 320 -20.33 7.86 -4.51
N LYS A 321 -21.39 7.28 -5.12
CA LYS A 321 -22.66 7.03 -4.43
C LYS A 321 -22.47 6.11 -3.24
N ILE A 322 -23.16 6.42 -2.14
CA ILE A 322 -23.23 5.56 -0.95
C ILE A 322 -24.29 4.47 -1.16
N GLN A 323 -24.10 3.69 -2.22
CA GLN A 323 -24.95 2.56 -2.57
C GLN A 323 -24.06 1.48 -3.18
N PRO A 324 -23.75 0.39 -2.44
CA PRO A 324 -22.84 -0.62 -2.95
C PRO A 324 -23.56 -1.49 -3.98
N GLN A 325 -22.86 -1.92 -5.03
CA GLN A 325 -23.40 -2.87 -6.01
C GLN A 325 -23.47 -4.28 -5.43
N HIS A 326 -22.55 -4.62 -4.52
CA HIS A 326 -22.51 -5.92 -3.85
C HIS A 326 -22.24 -5.77 -2.37
N VAL A 327 -22.76 -6.71 -1.58
CA VAL A 327 -22.50 -6.81 -0.15
C VAL A 327 -21.98 -8.20 0.16
N VAL A 328 -20.88 -8.29 0.91
CA VAL A 328 -20.29 -9.54 1.39
C VAL A 328 -20.33 -9.52 2.91
N LEU A 329 -21.01 -10.51 3.47
CA LEU A 329 -21.28 -10.59 4.90
C LEU A 329 -20.43 -11.67 5.58
N GLY A 330 -19.95 -11.35 6.78
CA GLY A 330 -19.16 -12.23 7.61
C GLY A 330 -17.66 -12.17 7.31
N GLN A 331 -16.88 -12.50 8.34
CA GLN A 331 -15.43 -12.35 8.32
C GLN A 331 -14.72 -13.21 7.27
N GLN A 332 -15.08 -14.49 7.12
CA GLN A 332 -14.38 -15.39 6.17
C GLN A 332 -14.64 -15.04 4.68
N PRO A 333 -15.90 -14.83 4.24
CA PRO A 333 -16.17 -14.35 2.88
C PRO A 333 -15.51 -13.00 2.59
N GLY A 334 -15.52 -12.05 3.54
CA GLY A 334 -14.87 -10.76 3.37
C GLY A 334 -13.35 -10.87 3.23
N LEU A 335 -12.68 -11.69 4.06
CA LEU A 335 -11.24 -11.95 3.92
C LEU A 335 -10.91 -12.60 2.56
N THR A 336 -11.78 -13.48 2.06
CA THR A 336 -11.63 -14.11 0.74
C THR A 336 -11.77 -13.06 -0.36
N TYR A 337 -12.71 -12.11 -0.21
CA TYR A 337 -12.86 -11.02 -1.16
C TYR A 337 -11.59 -10.17 -1.23
N ILE A 338 -11.05 -9.74 -0.08
CA ILE A 338 -9.85 -8.88 0.01
C ILE A 338 -8.67 -9.53 -0.72
N LYS A 339 -8.35 -10.78 -0.39
CA LYS A 339 -7.15 -11.46 -0.91
C LYS A 339 -7.30 -11.95 -2.34
N ASN A 340 -8.48 -12.49 -2.68
CA ASN A 340 -8.65 -13.24 -3.93
C ASN A 340 -9.52 -12.52 -4.95
N GLN A 341 -10.67 -11.97 -4.56
CA GLN A 341 -11.70 -11.53 -5.52
C GLN A 341 -11.54 -10.08 -5.96
N ASN A 342 -11.06 -9.19 -5.08
CA ASN A 342 -10.94 -7.76 -5.36
C ASN A 342 -10.14 -7.47 -6.64
N TRP A 343 -9.10 -8.28 -6.88
CA TRP A 343 -8.18 -8.11 -7.98
C TRP A 343 -8.31 -9.20 -9.06
N GLN A 344 -9.41 -9.95 -9.04
CA GLN A 344 -9.84 -10.70 -10.22
C GLN A 344 -10.39 -9.70 -11.22
N ILE A 345 -9.54 -9.30 -12.15
CA ILE A 345 -9.83 -8.35 -13.22
C ILE A 345 -9.58 -9.09 -14.52
N ALA A 346 -10.62 -9.23 -15.32
CA ALA A 346 -10.51 -9.79 -16.65
C ALA A 346 -10.48 -8.68 -17.70
N PRO A 347 -9.89 -8.90 -18.89
CA PRO A 347 -9.82 -7.87 -19.94
C PRO A 347 -11.19 -7.27 -20.31
N GLN A 348 -12.26 -8.08 -20.26
CA GLN A 348 -13.63 -7.63 -20.52
C GLN A 348 -14.21 -6.71 -19.43
N ASP A 349 -13.59 -6.62 -18.26
CA ASP A 349 -14.04 -5.72 -17.19
C ASP A 349 -13.61 -4.27 -17.45
N LYS A 350 -12.90 -4.00 -18.56
CA LYS A 350 -12.47 -2.65 -18.93
C LYS A 350 -13.65 -1.69 -19.07
N GLY A 351 -13.46 -0.43 -18.66
CA GLY A 351 -14.49 0.60 -18.67
C GLY A 351 -15.55 0.45 -17.58
N THR A 352 -15.46 -0.58 -16.72
CA THR A 352 -16.44 -0.84 -15.65
C THR A 352 -15.98 -0.33 -14.27
N ILE A 353 -16.95 -0.25 -13.37
CA ILE A 353 -16.75 0.05 -11.94
C ILE A 353 -17.35 -1.10 -11.13
N ARG A 354 -16.72 -1.42 -10.00
CA ARG A 354 -17.27 -2.34 -9.00
C ARG A 354 -17.22 -1.72 -7.61
N THR A 355 -18.38 -1.62 -6.94
CA THR A 355 -18.45 -1.19 -5.53
C THR A 355 -18.92 -2.31 -4.61
N VAL A 356 -18.15 -2.63 -3.57
CA VAL A 356 -18.44 -3.77 -2.68
C VAL A 356 -18.31 -3.36 -1.22
N LEU A 357 -19.38 -3.55 -0.45
CA LEU A 357 -19.36 -3.39 1.00
C LEU A 357 -19.05 -4.75 1.67
N LEU A 358 -18.02 -4.78 2.51
CA LEU A 358 -17.73 -5.90 3.40
C LEU A 358 -18.17 -5.53 4.82
N ASP A 359 -18.98 -6.39 5.45
CA ASP A 359 -19.38 -6.23 6.84
C ASP A 359 -19.02 -7.49 7.65
N PRO A 360 -18.10 -7.42 8.62
CA PRO A 360 -17.69 -8.58 9.40
C PRO A 360 -18.67 -8.92 10.53
N THR A 361 -19.56 -8.01 10.93
CA THR A 361 -20.31 -8.10 12.21
C THR A 361 -21.68 -8.78 12.08
N THR A 362 -22.24 -8.83 10.86
CA THR A 362 -23.54 -9.46 10.61
C THR A 362 -23.44 -10.55 9.54
N ARG A 363 -24.33 -11.54 9.65
CA ARG A 363 -24.59 -12.55 8.60
C ARG A 363 -25.93 -12.37 7.91
N GLN A 364 -26.71 -11.37 8.35
CA GLN A 364 -28.03 -11.05 7.80
C GLN A 364 -27.93 -9.78 6.97
N SER A 365 -28.45 -9.83 5.74
CA SER A 365 -28.47 -8.68 4.84
C SER A 365 -29.57 -7.71 5.26
N GLN A 366 -29.31 -6.90 6.29
CA GLN A 366 -29.99 -5.61 6.32
C GLN A 366 -29.27 -4.72 5.32
N LEU A 367 -29.78 -4.71 4.08
CA LEU A 367 -29.40 -3.83 2.97
C LEU A 367 -29.69 -2.34 3.27
N THR A 368 -29.72 -1.94 4.53
CA THR A 368 -29.68 -0.54 4.91
C THR A 368 -28.29 -0.05 4.55
N ALA A 369 -28.19 0.78 3.52
CA ALA A 369 -27.01 1.58 3.19
C ALA A 369 -26.28 1.96 4.50
N SER A 370 -25.09 1.39 4.67
CA SER A 370 -24.45 1.11 5.94
C SER A 370 -24.24 2.34 6.85
N ASN A 371 -25.22 2.76 7.65
CA ASN A 371 -25.09 3.79 8.71
C ASN A 371 -24.23 5.02 8.34
N TRP A 372 -24.08 5.36 7.06
CA TRP A 372 -23.21 6.45 6.60
C TRP A 372 -24.03 7.72 6.64
N GLN A 373 -23.54 8.67 7.41
CA GLN A 373 -24.18 9.97 7.62
C GLN A 373 -23.25 11.07 7.14
N GLU A 374 -23.83 12.21 6.81
CA GLU A 374 -23.07 13.41 6.49
C GLU A 374 -22.05 13.73 7.60
N GLY A 375 -20.81 13.95 7.21
CA GLY A 375 -19.68 14.18 8.13
C GLY A 375 -18.94 12.92 8.57
N ASP A 376 -19.46 11.71 8.31
CA ASP A 376 -18.71 10.48 8.59
C ASP A 376 -17.38 10.44 7.83
N ARG A 377 -16.33 9.99 8.52
CA ARG A 377 -14.97 9.89 7.98
C ARG A 377 -14.50 8.45 7.85
N ALA A 378 -13.62 8.21 6.88
CA ALA A 378 -12.97 6.93 6.63
C ALA A 378 -11.48 7.13 6.30
N ILE A 379 -10.66 6.14 6.60
CA ILE A 379 -9.33 6.03 6.01
C ILE A 379 -9.48 5.41 4.63
N VAL A 380 -8.75 5.92 3.65
CA VAL A 380 -8.64 5.33 2.30
C VAL A 380 -7.34 4.54 2.24
N LEU A 381 -7.40 3.28 1.80
CA LEU A 381 -6.24 2.58 1.24
C LEU A 381 -6.35 2.61 -0.26
N HIS A 382 -5.33 3.14 -0.93
CA HIS A 382 -5.26 3.19 -2.38
C HIS A 382 -4.27 2.16 -2.90
N ASN A 383 -4.65 1.45 -3.95
CA ASN A 383 -3.69 0.75 -4.81
C ASN A 383 -4.17 0.74 -6.26
N PHE A 384 -3.24 0.75 -7.21
CA PHE A 384 -3.52 0.54 -8.63
C PHE A 384 -2.68 -0.58 -9.24
N GLY A 385 -3.13 -1.13 -10.36
CA GLY A 385 -2.45 -2.17 -11.12
C GLY A 385 -1.66 -1.66 -12.32
N GLY A 386 -1.35 -2.60 -13.21
CA GLY A 386 -0.53 -2.37 -14.39
C GLY A 386 -1.30 -2.03 -15.66
N ILE A 387 -0.56 -1.62 -16.68
CA ILE A 387 -1.02 -1.44 -18.05
C ILE A 387 -0.66 -2.71 -18.84
N GLY A 388 -1.67 -3.48 -19.27
CA GLY A 388 -1.51 -4.63 -20.16
C GLY A 388 -1.90 -4.33 -21.60
N GLY A 389 -2.15 -5.37 -22.40
CA GLY A 389 -2.56 -5.26 -23.80
C GLY A 389 -1.38 -5.20 -24.79
N LYS A 390 -1.61 -4.66 -25.98
CA LYS A 390 -0.57 -4.54 -27.03
C LYS A 390 0.54 -3.56 -26.64
N LYS A 391 0.18 -2.56 -25.84
CA LYS A 391 1.10 -1.56 -25.27
C LYS A 391 1.30 -1.80 -23.77
N SER A 392 1.45 -3.07 -23.39
CA SER A 392 1.72 -3.45 -22.01
C SER A 392 3.01 -2.80 -21.51
N GLU A 393 3.00 -2.31 -20.28
CA GLU A 393 4.24 -1.98 -19.60
C GLU A 393 5.00 -3.26 -19.21
N GLY A 394 6.32 -3.16 -19.16
CA GLY A 394 7.14 -4.28 -18.70
C GLY A 394 6.97 -4.53 -17.21
N SER A 395 7.17 -5.77 -16.79
CA SER A 395 7.28 -6.13 -15.38
C SER A 395 8.72 -6.01 -14.90
N THR A 396 8.93 -5.48 -13.70
CA THR A 396 10.25 -5.57 -13.03
C THR A 396 10.27 -6.82 -12.17
N ALA A 397 11.22 -7.73 -12.44
CA ALA A 397 11.33 -9.01 -11.74
C ALA A 397 9.98 -9.76 -11.65
N TYR A 398 9.28 -9.92 -12.79
CA TYR A 398 8.00 -10.64 -12.89
C TYR A 398 6.95 -10.18 -11.87
N THR A 399 6.95 -8.88 -11.58
CA THR A 399 6.08 -8.23 -10.60
C THR A 399 5.44 -7.00 -11.22
N ILE A 400 4.11 -6.93 -11.14
CA ILE A 400 3.33 -5.73 -11.40
C ILE A 400 3.19 -4.98 -10.08
N THR A 401 4.03 -3.97 -9.85
CA THR A 401 4.17 -3.35 -8.53
C THR A 401 2.93 -2.59 -8.10
N GLY A 402 2.36 -1.76 -8.99
CA GLY A 402 1.34 -0.78 -8.62
C GLY A 402 1.93 0.40 -7.83
N HIS A 403 1.08 1.07 -7.05
CA HIS A 403 1.44 2.15 -6.12
C HIS A 403 0.50 2.11 -4.92
N PHE A 404 1.00 2.41 -3.72
CA PHE A 404 0.19 2.42 -2.50
C PHE A 404 0.20 3.81 -1.88
N ALA A 405 -0.98 4.26 -1.44
CA ALA A 405 -1.10 5.48 -0.64
C ALA A 405 -2.22 5.33 0.39
N PHE A 406 -2.12 6.15 1.44
CA PHE A 406 -3.26 6.42 2.31
C PHE A 406 -4.05 7.63 1.78
N GLY A 407 -5.26 7.77 2.28
CA GLY A 407 -6.08 8.94 2.05
C GLY A 407 -7.17 9.05 3.10
N LEU A 408 -8.06 10.00 2.89
CA LEU A 408 -9.22 10.25 3.73
C LEU A 408 -10.45 10.32 2.84
N ALA A 409 -11.56 9.79 3.34
CA ALA A 409 -12.84 10.01 2.73
C ALA A 409 -13.80 10.61 3.75
N GLN A 410 -14.64 11.53 3.29
CA GLN A 410 -15.73 12.09 4.06
C GLN A 410 -17.03 11.91 3.30
N VAL A 411 -18.11 11.62 4.02
CA VAL A 411 -19.45 11.65 3.46
C VAL A 411 -19.93 13.09 3.41
N VAL A 412 -20.17 13.58 2.20
CA VAL A 412 -20.63 14.95 1.93
C VAL A 412 -21.94 14.92 1.16
N ARG A 413 -22.69 16.02 1.22
CA ARG A 413 -23.87 16.21 0.39
C ARG A 413 -23.50 16.91 -0.90
N ASP A 414 -23.79 16.26 -2.02
CA ASP A 414 -23.55 16.83 -3.34
C ASP A 414 -24.46 18.05 -3.58
N PRO A 415 -23.92 19.24 -3.90
CA PRO A 415 -24.72 20.43 -4.17
C PRO A 415 -25.65 20.29 -5.38
N ILE A 416 -25.30 19.47 -6.39
CA ILE A 416 -26.10 19.29 -7.61
C ILE A 416 -27.27 18.34 -7.37
N THR A 417 -27.01 17.13 -6.90
CA THR A 417 -28.03 16.06 -6.73
C THR A 417 -28.70 16.07 -5.36
N LYS A 418 -28.10 16.72 -4.36
CA LYS A 418 -28.48 16.65 -2.93
C LYS A 418 -28.33 15.27 -2.29
N GLU A 419 -27.78 14.29 -3.02
CA GLU A 419 -27.47 12.95 -2.52
C GLU A 419 -26.20 12.97 -1.66
N LEU A 420 -26.07 12.00 -0.75
CA LEU A 420 -24.82 11.77 -0.04
C LEU A 420 -23.85 10.99 -0.93
N GLN A 421 -22.59 11.40 -0.92
CA GLN A 421 -21.50 10.77 -1.66
C GLN A 421 -20.18 10.81 -0.89
N PHE A 422 -19.22 9.98 -1.30
CA PHE A 422 -17.86 10.06 -0.78
C PHE A 422 -17.08 11.17 -1.47
N ALA A 423 -16.58 12.14 -0.70
CA ALA A 423 -15.46 12.98 -1.09
C ALA A 423 -14.16 12.27 -0.68
N ILE A 424 -13.29 11.99 -1.65
CA ILE A 424 -12.06 11.21 -1.44
C ILE A 424 -10.86 12.11 -1.72
N GLU A 425 -9.97 12.19 -0.74
CA GLU A 425 -8.68 12.87 -0.81
C GLU A 425 -7.54 11.88 -0.58
N TYR A 426 -6.57 11.89 -1.48
CA TYR A 426 -5.35 11.10 -1.33
C TYR A 426 -4.27 11.89 -0.60
N GLN A 427 -3.51 11.21 0.24
CA GLN A 427 -2.31 11.73 0.90
C GLN A 427 -1.09 11.10 0.20
N GLN A 428 -0.73 11.65 -0.95
CA GLN A 428 0.24 11.04 -1.86
C GLN A 428 1.68 11.22 -1.39
N ILE A 429 2.28 10.15 -0.90
CA ILE A 429 3.73 10.02 -0.74
C ILE A 429 4.25 9.42 -2.05
N TYR A 430 4.51 10.29 -3.03
CA TYR A 430 4.78 9.90 -4.42
C TYR A 430 6.14 10.41 -4.85
N ALA A 431 6.99 9.51 -5.34
CA ALA A 431 8.34 9.86 -5.80
C ALA A 431 8.31 10.80 -7.02
N ASN A 432 9.40 11.53 -7.23
CA ASN A 432 9.57 12.36 -8.42
C ASN A 432 9.39 11.50 -9.68
N ASN A 433 8.61 11.99 -10.64
CA ASN A 433 8.19 11.25 -11.83
C ASN A 433 8.16 12.14 -13.07
N SER A 434 8.05 11.52 -14.24
CA SER A 434 8.02 12.24 -15.53
C SER A 434 6.68 12.93 -15.81
N ASP A 435 5.59 12.50 -15.17
CA ASP A 435 4.24 13.07 -15.33
C ASP A 435 4.07 14.39 -14.55
N GLY A 436 4.97 14.68 -13.60
CA GLY A 436 4.88 15.85 -12.74
C GLY A 436 3.80 15.73 -11.66
N ILE A 437 3.44 14.52 -11.25
CA ILE A 437 2.59 14.28 -10.08
C ILE A 437 3.39 14.65 -8.82
N ILE A 438 2.79 15.42 -7.93
CA ILE A 438 3.46 16.00 -6.75
C ILE A 438 3.11 15.15 -5.53
N ALA A 439 4.03 14.99 -4.57
CA ALA A 439 3.65 14.44 -3.26
C ALA A 439 2.81 15.47 -2.49
N GLY A 440 1.61 15.13 -2.04
CA GLY A 440 0.70 16.08 -1.38
C GLY A 440 -0.74 15.59 -1.29
N ARG A 441 -1.63 16.47 -0.81
CA ARG A 441 -3.08 16.22 -0.79
C ARG A 441 -3.63 16.35 -2.21
N HIS A 442 -4.34 15.36 -2.70
CA HIS A 442 -5.04 15.43 -4.00
C HIS A 442 -6.50 15.05 -3.86
N SER A 443 -7.39 15.79 -4.51
CA SER A 443 -8.76 15.32 -4.75
C SER A 443 -8.76 14.09 -5.68
N TRP A 444 -9.82 13.28 -5.63
CA TRP A 444 -9.97 12.16 -6.56
C TRP A 444 -9.92 12.60 -8.02
N ALA A 445 -10.63 13.69 -8.34
CA ALA A 445 -10.67 14.26 -9.69
C ALA A 445 -9.28 14.67 -10.19
N ASP A 446 -8.36 15.07 -9.31
CA ASP A 446 -7.01 15.48 -9.69
C ASP A 446 -6.03 14.29 -9.86
N TYR A 447 -6.01 13.36 -8.90
CA TYR A 447 -5.03 12.26 -8.93
C TYR A 447 -5.47 11.09 -9.82
N MET A 448 -6.77 10.81 -9.89
CA MET A 448 -7.33 9.70 -10.67
C MET A 448 -8.01 10.18 -11.95
N GLY A 449 -8.88 11.18 -11.84
CA GLY A 449 -9.77 11.60 -12.92
C GLY A 449 -9.18 12.60 -13.92
N ASN A 450 -8.01 13.18 -13.64
CA ASN A 450 -7.41 14.22 -14.47
C ASN A 450 -7.03 13.66 -15.84
N LEU A 451 -7.41 14.35 -16.91
CA LEU A 451 -7.19 13.88 -18.26
C LEU A 451 -5.70 13.87 -18.64
N GLN A 452 -4.92 14.81 -18.12
CA GLN A 452 -3.49 15.00 -18.43
C GLN A 452 -2.57 13.99 -17.74
N TRP A 453 -2.84 13.59 -16.49
CA TRP A 453 -1.93 12.71 -15.73
C TRP A 453 -2.63 11.70 -14.83
N GLY A 454 -3.96 11.71 -14.77
CA GLY A 454 -4.73 10.82 -13.90
C GLY A 454 -4.62 9.36 -14.31
N TRP A 455 -4.63 8.46 -13.33
CA TRP A 455 -4.42 7.03 -13.57
C TRP A 455 -5.68 6.26 -13.99
N ALA A 456 -6.88 6.83 -13.82
CA ALA A 456 -8.13 6.07 -13.96
C ALA A 456 -8.40 5.55 -15.37
N ALA A 457 -7.90 6.23 -16.41
CA ALA A 457 -8.08 5.79 -17.79
C ALA A 457 -7.07 4.73 -18.25
N THR A 458 -5.93 4.62 -17.57
CA THR A 458 -4.83 3.73 -17.99
C THR A 458 -4.59 2.57 -17.05
N ARG A 459 -5.06 2.61 -15.79
CA ARG A 459 -4.82 1.56 -14.81
C ARG A 459 -6.11 1.10 -14.11
N PRO A 460 -6.20 -0.16 -13.68
CA PRO A 460 -7.21 -0.56 -12.71
C PRO A 460 -6.84 -0.05 -11.32
N ILE A 461 -7.83 0.39 -10.55
CA ILE A 461 -7.67 0.96 -9.21
C ILE A 461 -8.55 0.21 -8.23
N SER A 462 -8.10 0.08 -6.98
CA SER A 462 -8.90 -0.34 -5.85
C SER A 462 -8.65 0.63 -4.69
N ASP A 463 -9.65 1.44 -4.38
CA ASP A 463 -9.69 2.22 -3.15
C ASP A 463 -10.53 1.47 -2.10
N VAL A 464 -10.06 1.42 -0.85
CA VAL A 464 -10.78 0.80 0.27
C VAL A 464 -11.07 1.85 1.31
N LEU A 465 -12.36 2.16 1.52
CA LEU A 465 -12.80 3.05 2.58
C LEU A 465 -13.02 2.23 3.86
N ILE A 466 -12.25 2.56 4.90
CA ILE A 466 -12.28 1.88 6.19
C ILE A 466 -13.09 2.71 7.17
N LYS A 467 -14.30 2.24 7.50
CA LYS A 467 -15.10 2.82 8.59
C LYS A 467 -14.83 2.07 9.88
N PHE A 468 -14.09 2.72 10.78
CA PHE A 468 -13.75 2.15 12.08
C PHE A 468 -13.71 3.24 13.15
N ALA A 469 -14.79 3.33 13.95
CA ALA A 469 -14.99 4.37 14.95
C ALA A 469 -13.81 4.55 15.92
N PRO A 470 -13.07 3.50 16.36
CA PRO A 470 -11.88 3.70 17.19
C PRO A 470 -10.79 4.59 16.60
N VAL A 471 -10.77 4.76 15.27
CA VAL A 471 -9.79 5.62 14.57
C VAL A 471 -10.44 6.87 13.99
N THR A 472 -11.66 6.76 13.45
CA THR A 472 -12.29 7.84 12.68
C THR A 472 -13.09 8.84 13.50
N GLN A 473 -13.29 8.57 14.80
CA GLN A 473 -13.97 9.47 15.73
C GLN A 473 -13.00 9.96 16.82
N ASP A 474 -13.20 11.21 17.23
CA ASP A 474 -12.37 11.84 18.25
C ASP A 474 -12.76 11.35 19.66
N TYR A 475 -11.80 11.38 20.57
CA TYR A 475 -11.97 11.08 21.99
C TYR A 475 -11.97 12.38 22.81
N ASN A 476 -12.71 12.40 23.90
CA ASN A 476 -12.78 13.52 24.84
C ASN A 476 -12.65 13.00 26.28
N PHE A 477 -11.49 13.23 26.90
CA PHE A 477 -11.19 12.86 28.28
C PHE A 477 -11.30 14.12 29.15
N ASP A 478 -12.51 14.49 29.56
CA ASP A 478 -12.82 15.69 30.34
C ASP A 478 -12.24 17.00 29.77
N GLY A 479 -12.47 17.24 28.48
CA GLY A 479 -12.00 18.42 27.75
C GLY A 479 -10.69 18.20 27.00
N ILE A 480 -9.94 17.14 27.31
CA ILE A 480 -8.73 16.75 26.58
C ILE A 480 -9.14 15.95 25.34
N LYS A 481 -9.10 16.60 24.17
CA LYS A 481 -9.43 15.99 22.89
C LYS A 481 -8.23 15.23 22.32
N LEU A 482 -8.49 14.02 21.82
CA LEU A 482 -7.52 13.21 21.08
C LEU A 482 -8.16 12.73 19.77
N SER A 483 -7.55 13.06 18.63
CA SER A 483 -8.02 12.59 17.32
C SER A 483 -6.95 11.72 16.63
N PRO A 484 -7.15 10.38 16.60
CA PRO A 484 -6.19 9.50 15.93
C PRO A 484 -6.05 9.79 14.43
N LEU A 485 -7.16 10.14 13.77
CA LEU A 485 -7.18 10.44 12.35
C LEU A 485 -6.38 11.70 12.01
N THR A 486 -6.56 12.78 12.80
CA THR A 486 -5.78 14.02 12.63
C THR A 486 -4.30 13.78 12.90
N GLY A 487 -3.97 13.04 13.97
CA GLY A 487 -2.58 12.67 14.28
C GLY A 487 -1.92 11.90 13.13
N PHE A 488 -2.66 10.96 12.51
CA PHE A 488 -2.17 10.22 11.35
C PHE A 488 -2.01 11.09 10.10
N GLN A 489 -3.00 11.93 9.79
CA GLN A 489 -2.94 12.87 8.67
C GLN A 489 -1.72 13.79 8.77
N ARG A 490 -1.40 14.28 9.98
CA ARG A 490 -0.21 15.11 10.22
C ARG A 490 1.10 14.39 9.89
N GLN A 491 1.22 13.10 10.24
CA GLN A 491 2.41 12.31 9.89
C GLN A 491 2.52 12.09 8.38
N LEU A 492 1.40 11.90 7.69
CA LEU A 492 1.39 11.83 6.23
C LEU A 492 1.83 13.17 5.61
N GLN A 493 1.33 14.31 6.10
CA GLN A 493 1.74 15.65 5.64
C GLN A 493 3.23 15.92 5.82
N ILE A 494 3.82 15.48 6.94
CA ILE A 494 5.26 15.55 7.16
C ILE A 494 5.99 14.75 6.08
N MET A 495 5.57 13.52 5.82
CA MET A 495 6.20 12.67 4.82
C MET A 495 6.05 13.19 3.39
N MET A 496 4.89 13.74 3.04
CA MET A 496 4.65 14.34 1.72
C MET A 496 5.56 15.55 1.47
N ALA A 497 5.71 16.44 2.46
CA ALA A 497 6.61 17.59 2.36
C ALA A 497 8.07 17.16 2.17
N ARG A 498 8.52 16.15 2.91
CA ARG A 498 9.84 15.53 2.76
C ARG A 498 10.07 14.96 1.37
N TYR A 499 9.08 14.26 0.82
CA TYR A 499 9.13 13.72 -0.54
C TYR A 499 9.22 14.80 -1.62
N ARG A 500 8.55 15.95 -1.43
CA ARG A 500 8.65 17.07 -2.39
C ARG A 500 10.05 17.65 -2.46
N THR A 501 10.77 17.70 -1.34
CA THR A 501 12.11 18.31 -1.26
C THR A 501 13.25 17.28 -1.31
N GLY A 502 12.95 15.99 -1.24
CA GLY A 502 13.94 14.91 -1.14
C GLY A 502 14.83 15.04 0.10
N ASP A 503 14.25 15.46 1.22
CA ASP A 503 14.99 15.82 2.46
C ASP A 503 16.14 16.81 2.21
N GLY A 504 15.93 17.74 1.28
CA GLY A 504 16.91 18.77 0.90
C GLY A 504 17.78 18.42 -0.31
N THR A 505 17.83 17.15 -0.73
CA THR A 505 18.60 16.74 -1.91
C THR A 505 17.93 17.12 -3.24
N GLY A 506 16.65 17.51 -3.20
CA GLY A 506 15.84 17.79 -4.39
C GLY A 506 15.25 16.55 -5.07
N SER A 507 15.44 15.36 -4.50
CA SER A 507 15.01 14.10 -5.12
C SER A 507 14.51 13.08 -4.11
N ALA A 508 13.28 12.63 -4.29
CA ALA A 508 12.74 11.41 -3.69
C ALA A 508 12.63 10.34 -4.79
N THR A 509 13.41 9.27 -4.67
CA THR A 509 13.46 8.16 -5.64
C THR A 509 13.17 6.82 -4.95
N VAL A 510 12.46 5.95 -5.67
CA VAL A 510 12.18 4.59 -5.19
C VAL A 510 13.39 3.69 -5.42
N THR A 511 13.79 2.96 -4.38
CA THR A 511 14.83 1.92 -4.42
C THR A 511 14.29 0.62 -3.81
N PRO A 512 14.98 -0.53 -3.97
CA PRO A 512 14.58 -1.76 -3.28
C PRO A 512 14.54 -1.65 -1.74
N ALA A 513 15.20 -0.65 -1.14
CA ALA A 513 15.25 -0.43 0.30
C ALA A 513 14.33 0.73 0.77
N THR A 514 13.88 1.59 -0.14
CA THR A 514 13.03 2.76 0.13
C THR A 514 11.92 2.85 -0.92
N SER A 515 10.67 2.68 -0.49
CA SER A 515 9.52 2.75 -1.39
C SER A 515 8.39 3.56 -0.78
N CYS A 516 7.56 4.14 -1.64
CA CYS A 516 6.37 4.90 -1.25
C CYS A 516 5.48 4.13 -0.27
N VAL A 517 5.40 2.80 -0.43
CA VAL A 517 4.64 1.89 0.45
C VAL A 517 5.21 1.88 1.85
N GLN A 518 6.53 1.73 1.99
CA GLN A 518 7.21 1.67 3.27
C GLN A 518 7.09 3.01 4.00
N ASP A 519 7.26 4.13 3.32
CA ASP A 519 7.24 5.45 3.95
C ASP A 519 5.83 5.90 4.32
N ALA A 520 4.81 5.51 3.53
CA ALA A 520 3.41 5.65 3.92
C ALA A 520 3.11 4.86 5.20
N ASN A 521 3.64 3.64 5.33
CA ASN A 521 3.49 2.80 6.51
C ASN A 521 4.34 3.27 7.70
N GLN A 522 5.47 3.93 7.45
CA GLN A 522 6.25 4.62 8.47
C GLN A 522 5.45 5.74 9.12
N ALA A 523 4.74 6.55 8.33
CA ALA A 523 3.85 7.58 8.86
C ALA A 523 2.77 7.00 9.79
N LEU A 524 2.20 5.83 9.43
CA LEU A 524 1.27 5.10 10.28
C LEU A 524 1.93 4.62 11.59
N TYR A 525 3.14 4.06 11.50
CA TYR A 525 3.90 3.63 12.67
C TYR A 525 4.17 4.81 13.63
N ILE A 526 4.66 5.93 13.10
CA ILE A 526 4.95 7.13 13.89
C ILE A 526 3.68 7.68 14.54
N ALA A 527 2.57 7.74 13.80
CA ALA A 527 1.29 8.19 14.35
C ALA A 527 0.86 7.34 15.55
N ILE A 528 1.01 6.02 15.46
CA ILE A 528 0.72 5.12 16.58
C ILE A 528 1.62 5.43 17.79
N GLN A 529 2.92 5.63 17.58
CA GLN A 529 3.86 5.92 18.68
C GLN A 529 3.52 7.26 19.36
N VAL A 530 3.29 8.32 18.57
CA VAL A 530 2.96 9.64 19.09
C VAL A 530 1.68 9.61 19.92
N ILE A 531 0.62 8.97 19.42
CA ILE A 531 -0.65 8.85 20.15
C ILE A 531 -0.48 8.03 21.43
N THR A 532 0.23 6.90 21.34
CA THR A 532 0.48 6.04 22.51
C THR A 532 1.23 6.81 23.59
N GLN A 533 2.27 7.56 23.20
CA GLN A 533 3.05 8.38 24.11
C GLN A 533 2.23 9.51 24.70
N GLN A 534 1.42 10.22 23.90
CA GLN A 534 0.53 11.30 24.37
C GLN A 534 -0.46 10.80 25.43
N VAL A 535 -0.98 9.58 25.27
CA VAL A 535 -1.89 8.99 26.25
C VAL A 535 -1.13 8.52 27.49
N ALA A 536 0.01 7.85 27.33
CA ALA A 536 0.80 7.32 28.44
C ALA A 536 1.39 8.43 29.33
N SER A 537 1.79 9.56 28.74
CA SER A 537 2.42 10.68 29.44
C SER A 537 1.43 11.65 30.08
N ASN A 538 0.11 11.49 29.84
CA ASN A 538 -0.92 12.38 30.35
C ASN A 538 -1.69 11.74 31.53
N PRO A 539 -1.41 12.12 32.80
CA PRO A 539 -2.06 11.52 33.96
C PRO A 539 -3.57 11.71 33.99
N ALA A 540 -4.09 12.80 33.43
CA ALA A 540 -5.53 13.08 33.41
C ALA A 540 -6.28 12.09 32.51
N ILE A 541 -5.71 11.72 31.36
CA ILE A 541 -6.28 10.69 30.49
C ILE A 541 -6.27 9.33 31.20
N GLN A 542 -5.15 8.97 31.86
CA GLN A 542 -5.05 7.71 32.59
C GLN A 542 -6.06 7.61 33.75
N GLN A 543 -6.20 8.69 34.52
CA GLN A 543 -7.16 8.77 35.62
C GLN A 543 -8.60 8.72 35.12
N TRP A 544 -8.89 9.36 33.99
CA TRP A 544 -10.21 9.28 33.36
C TRP A 544 -10.57 7.85 32.99
N LEU A 545 -9.66 7.14 32.30
CA LEU A 545 -9.85 5.75 31.89
C LEU A 545 -10.05 4.82 33.09
N SER A 546 -9.32 5.03 34.19
CA SER A 546 -9.50 4.22 35.40
C SER A 546 -10.82 4.49 36.13
N ASN A 547 -11.31 5.72 36.10
CA ASN A 547 -12.56 6.12 36.76
C ASN A 547 -13.81 5.76 35.94
N HIS A 548 -13.65 5.51 34.63
CA HIS A 548 -14.75 5.24 33.70
C HIS A 548 -14.55 3.90 32.96
N PRO A 549 -14.42 2.74 33.65
CA PRO A 549 -14.11 1.46 33.01
C PRO A 549 -15.21 0.97 32.07
N ASP A 550 -16.48 1.28 32.37
CA ASP A 550 -17.66 0.82 31.62
C ASP A 550 -18.17 1.86 30.58
N ASP A 551 -17.45 2.98 30.40
CA ASP A 551 -17.82 4.00 29.42
C ASP A 551 -17.57 3.48 27.98
N PRO A 552 -18.50 3.69 27.02
CA PRO A 552 -18.31 3.29 25.63
C PRO A 552 -17.02 3.82 24.99
N GLN A 553 -16.54 4.98 25.40
CA GLN A 553 -15.28 5.55 24.95
C GLN A 553 -14.08 4.73 25.45
N THR A 554 -14.13 4.21 26.68
CA THR A 554 -13.08 3.33 27.24
C THR A 554 -13.00 2.02 26.47
N GLU A 555 -14.15 1.40 26.14
CA GLU A 555 -14.18 0.21 25.30
C GLU A 555 -13.59 0.49 23.91
N ARG A 556 -14.02 1.58 23.28
CA ARG A 556 -13.54 2.03 21.96
C ARG A 556 -12.04 2.30 21.98
N PHE A 557 -11.53 2.92 23.05
CA PHE A 557 -10.10 3.15 23.24
C PHE A 557 -9.33 1.83 23.40
N GLY A 558 -9.88 0.85 24.14
CA GLY A 558 -9.34 -0.50 24.21
C GLY A 558 -9.31 -1.24 22.87
N GLN A 559 -10.25 -0.96 21.95
CA GLN A 559 -10.19 -1.45 20.57
C GLN A 559 -9.06 -0.78 19.78
N LEU A 560 -8.86 0.54 19.94
CA LEU A 560 -7.73 1.26 19.33
C LEU A 560 -6.38 0.72 19.79
N VAL A 561 -6.21 0.42 21.08
CA VAL A 561 -4.96 -0.15 21.63
C VAL A 561 -4.69 -1.56 21.09
N ARG A 562 -5.73 -2.39 20.91
CA ARG A 562 -5.57 -3.71 20.27
C ARG A 562 -5.18 -3.58 18.80
N LEU A 563 -5.85 -2.68 18.06
CA LEU A 563 -5.52 -2.39 16.67
C LEU A 563 -4.08 -1.88 16.53
N SER A 564 -3.65 -0.97 17.41
CA SER A 564 -2.32 -0.38 17.34
C SER A 564 -1.22 -1.42 17.58
N SER A 565 -1.41 -2.33 18.53
CA SER A 565 -0.50 -3.45 18.75
C SER A 565 -0.40 -4.38 17.53
N ASP A 566 -1.54 -4.71 16.92
CA ASP A 566 -1.57 -5.57 15.73
C ASP A 566 -0.96 -4.90 14.50
N LEU A 567 -1.22 -3.60 14.30
CA LEU A 567 -0.60 -2.79 13.27
C LEU A 567 0.92 -2.69 13.47
N GLN A 568 1.40 -2.44 14.69
CA GLN A 568 2.84 -2.42 14.97
C GLN A 568 3.49 -3.74 14.61
N ARG A 569 2.92 -4.88 15.03
CA ARG A 569 3.43 -6.22 14.68
C ARG A 569 3.43 -6.48 13.17
N GLN A 570 2.42 -5.96 12.48
CA GLN A 570 2.31 -6.05 11.03
C GLN A 570 3.40 -5.22 10.32
N LEU A 571 3.74 -4.06 10.87
CA LEU A 571 4.76 -3.13 10.37
C LEU A 571 6.19 -3.57 10.72
N THR A 572 6.37 -4.31 11.82
CA THR A 572 7.66 -4.84 12.30
C THR A 572 7.61 -6.36 12.46
N PRO A 573 7.45 -7.14 11.37
CA PRO A 573 7.18 -8.57 11.41
C PRO A 573 8.25 -9.41 12.14
N LEU A 574 9.49 -8.92 12.25
CA LEU A 574 10.57 -9.59 13.00
C LEU A 574 10.77 -9.01 14.42
N GLY A 575 9.90 -8.11 14.87
CA GLY A 575 10.08 -7.33 16.10
C GLY A 575 11.20 -6.29 16.04
N ILE A 576 11.82 -6.12 14.86
CA ILE A 576 12.91 -5.17 14.63
C ILE A 576 12.34 -3.96 13.91
N VAL A 577 12.33 -2.81 14.59
CA VAL A 577 12.00 -1.51 13.99
C VAL A 577 13.20 -1.06 13.15
N ARG A 578 12.96 -0.57 11.93
CA ARG A 578 14.03 0.02 11.12
C ARG A 578 14.64 1.22 11.84
N ALA A 579 15.96 1.41 11.71
CA ALA A 579 16.69 2.46 12.43
C ALA A 579 16.19 3.87 12.08
N ASP A 580 15.92 4.11 10.79
CA ASP A 580 15.35 5.37 10.29
C ASP A 580 13.92 5.62 10.79
N TRP A 581 13.11 4.58 10.96
CA TRP A 581 11.77 4.71 11.56
C TRP A 581 11.83 5.08 13.03
N LYS A 582 12.76 4.45 13.76
CA LYS A 582 12.96 4.73 15.18
C LYS A 582 13.49 6.15 15.41
N SER A 583 14.51 6.58 14.67
CA SER A 583 15.08 7.93 14.83
C SER A 583 14.05 9.03 14.56
N HIS A 584 13.22 8.89 13.52
CA HIS A 584 12.15 9.85 13.23
C HIS A 584 11.08 9.86 14.34
N ALA A 585 10.69 8.69 14.85
CA ALA A 585 9.72 8.60 15.94
C ALA A 585 10.27 9.22 17.24
N ASP A 586 11.54 8.94 17.59
CA ASP A 586 12.19 9.46 18.80
C ASP A 586 12.32 10.99 18.76
N TYR A 587 12.61 11.57 17.59
CA TYR A 587 12.64 13.03 17.39
C TYR A 587 11.25 13.66 17.60
N LEU A 588 10.22 13.11 16.96
CA LEU A 588 8.86 13.65 17.02
C LEU A 588 8.18 13.44 18.37
N THR A 589 8.58 12.41 19.13
CA THR A 589 8.09 12.15 20.49
C THR A 589 8.91 12.86 21.57
N GLY A 590 10.00 13.54 21.21
CA GLY A 590 10.86 14.27 22.16
C GLY A 590 11.68 13.38 23.09
N ILE A 591 11.83 12.09 22.76
CA ILE A 591 12.58 11.09 23.56
C ILE A 591 14.05 11.00 23.09
N GLY A 592 14.37 11.49 21.89
CA GLY A 592 15.74 11.56 21.40
C GLY A 592 16.56 12.67 22.07
N ASP A 593 17.88 12.47 22.21
CA ASP A 593 18.80 13.54 22.56
C ASP A 593 18.61 14.68 21.56
N GLY A 594 18.06 15.82 22.02
CA GLY A 594 17.72 17.01 21.23
C GLY A 594 18.91 17.71 20.56
N THR A 595 20.05 17.03 20.44
CA THR A 595 21.30 17.46 19.81
C THR A 595 21.48 16.92 18.39
N LYS A 596 20.60 16.04 17.90
CA LYS A 596 20.54 15.63 16.48
C LYS A 596 19.27 16.17 15.81
N PRO A 597 19.25 17.45 15.41
CA PRO A 597 18.19 17.94 14.55
C PRO A 597 18.15 17.15 13.24
N PHE A 598 16.98 17.12 12.58
CA PHE A 598 16.81 16.75 11.16
C PHE A 598 17.75 17.51 10.19
N ARG A 599 18.49 18.52 10.70
CA ARG A 599 19.27 19.53 9.96
C ARG A 599 20.58 19.06 9.35
N ASP A 600 21.10 17.88 9.67
CA ASP A 600 22.48 17.56 9.27
C ASP A 600 22.64 17.22 7.79
N GLY A 601 21.56 17.19 6.98
CA GLY A 601 21.68 17.01 5.52
C GLY A 601 22.41 15.72 5.12
N VAL A 602 22.65 14.82 6.07
CA VAL A 602 23.18 13.49 5.85
C VAL A 602 21.96 12.64 5.52
N PRO A 603 21.73 12.27 4.24
CA PRO A 603 20.71 11.28 3.93
C PRO A 603 20.94 10.06 4.84
N PRO A 604 19.88 9.33 5.27
CA PRO A 604 20.04 8.09 6.02
C PRO A 604 21.17 7.31 5.37
N SER A 605 22.21 7.05 6.17
CA SER A 605 23.52 6.65 5.67
C SER A 605 23.35 5.51 4.67
N VAL A 606 24.26 5.35 3.71
CA VAL A 606 24.24 4.23 2.75
C VAL A 606 24.09 2.85 3.45
N ALA A 607 24.33 2.76 4.77
CA ALA A 607 24.03 1.61 5.61
C ALA A 607 22.52 1.27 5.78
N ASP A 608 21.59 2.22 5.60
CA ASP A 608 20.14 2.02 5.70
C ASP A 608 19.52 1.42 4.42
N ARG A 609 20.28 1.39 3.32
CA ARG A 609 19.92 0.69 2.07
C ARG A 609 20.28 -0.81 2.09
N SER A 610 20.41 -1.36 3.29
CA SER A 610 20.81 -2.75 3.47
C SER A 610 19.70 -3.72 3.05
N PRO A 611 20.02 -4.88 2.45
CA PRO A 611 19.09 -5.99 2.29
C PRO A 611 18.35 -6.38 3.59
N TRP A 612 18.96 -6.07 4.74
CA TRP A 612 18.33 -6.23 6.05
C TRP A 612 17.09 -5.36 6.25
N ALA A 613 17.05 -4.13 5.75
CA ALA A 613 15.89 -3.24 5.86
C ALA A 613 14.69 -3.77 5.05
N ALA A 614 14.96 -4.39 3.90
CA ALA A 614 13.95 -5.10 3.11
C ALA A 614 13.39 -6.30 3.88
N LEU A 615 14.25 -7.12 4.51
CA LEU A 615 13.80 -8.27 5.30
C LEU A 615 13.00 -7.88 6.55
N THR A 616 13.35 -6.77 7.23
CA THR A 616 12.65 -6.36 8.46
C THR A 616 11.30 -5.67 8.21
N SER A 617 11.00 -5.25 6.98
CA SER A 617 9.75 -4.58 6.59
C SER A 617 9.06 -5.22 5.37
N TRP A 618 9.32 -6.50 5.11
CA TRP A 618 8.88 -7.20 3.89
C TRP A 618 7.36 -7.12 3.63
N ARG A 619 6.55 -7.10 4.70
CA ARG A 619 5.08 -7.01 4.60
C ARG A 619 4.57 -5.68 4.06
N THR A 620 5.40 -4.64 4.06
CA THR A 620 5.10 -3.31 3.53
C THR A 620 5.97 -2.93 2.34
N MET A 621 6.67 -3.88 1.72
CA MET A 621 7.51 -3.60 0.55
C MET A 621 6.72 -3.48 -0.76
N LEU A 622 5.65 -4.26 -0.91
CA LEU A 622 4.89 -4.31 -2.14
C LEU A 622 3.51 -3.67 -1.96
N PRO A 623 3.09 -2.79 -2.89
CA PRO A 623 1.81 -2.09 -2.79
C PRO A 623 0.63 -3.04 -2.57
N ARG A 624 0.58 -4.12 -3.37
CA ARG A 624 -0.49 -5.10 -3.27
C ARG A 624 -0.54 -5.81 -1.91
N GLN A 625 0.62 -6.15 -1.35
CA GLN A 625 0.69 -6.84 -0.07
C GLN A 625 0.22 -5.93 1.06
N ALA A 626 0.75 -4.70 1.14
CA ALA A 626 0.38 -3.73 2.16
C ALA A 626 -1.13 -3.41 2.12
N HIS A 627 -1.66 -3.14 0.92
CA HIS A 627 -3.09 -2.90 0.70
C HIS A 627 -3.97 -4.02 1.29
N ASP A 628 -3.69 -5.27 0.93
CA ASP A 628 -4.52 -6.39 1.35
C ASP A 628 -4.34 -6.76 2.84
N GLU A 629 -3.13 -6.65 3.37
CA GLU A 629 -2.85 -7.02 4.76
C GLU A 629 -3.42 -5.98 5.74
N ILE A 630 -3.30 -4.69 5.44
CA ILE A 630 -3.89 -3.62 6.27
C ILE A 630 -5.42 -3.69 6.20
N ALA A 631 -6.01 -3.86 5.01
CA ALA A 631 -7.45 -4.05 4.88
C ALA A 631 -7.94 -5.25 5.69
N ALA A 632 -7.28 -6.41 5.56
CA ALA A 632 -7.63 -7.62 6.30
C ALA A 632 -7.49 -7.44 7.82
N LEU A 633 -6.49 -6.70 8.28
CA LEU A 633 -6.27 -6.41 9.69
C LEU A 633 -7.42 -5.58 10.26
N PHE A 634 -7.74 -4.43 9.65
CA PHE A 634 -8.90 -3.63 10.06
C PHE A 634 -10.21 -4.43 10.06
N PHE A 635 -10.43 -5.24 9.02
CA PHE A 635 -11.62 -6.09 8.92
C PHE A 635 -11.71 -7.13 10.04
N ARG A 636 -10.57 -7.71 10.47
CA ARG A 636 -10.52 -8.63 11.61
C ARG A 636 -10.88 -7.95 12.93
N HIS A 637 -10.57 -6.66 13.09
CA HIS A 637 -11.00 -5.85 14.25
C HIS A 637 -12.45 -5.36 14.16
N GLY A 638 -13.22 -5.78 13.16
CA GLY A 638 -14.63 -5.43 13.03
C GLY A 638 -14.91 -4.19 12.19
N ALA A 639 -13.91 -3.62 11.51
CA ALA A 639 -14.14 -2.49 10.60
C ALA A 639 -15.01 -2.89 9.41
N LYS A 640 -15.88 -1.97 8.97
CA LYS A 640 -16.60 -2.12 7.71
C LYS A 640 -15.75 -1.54 6.59
N LEU A 641 -15.63 -2.28 5.49
CA LEU A 641 -14.79 -1.88 4.35
C LEU A 641 -15.65 -1.65 3.12
N TRP A 642 -15.42 -0.55 2.42
CA TRP A 642 -16.07 -0.26 1.15
C TRP A 642 -15.03 -0.21 0.04
N PHE A 643 -15.07 -1.17 -0.86
CA PHE A 643 -14.20 -1.25 -2.02
C PHE A 643 -14.78 -0.46 -3.17
N LEU A 644 -13.97 0.40 -3.77
CA LEU A 644 -14.25 1.19 -4.97
C LEU A 644 -13.23 0.79 -6.02
N ARG A 645 -13.65 -0.06 -6.97
CA ARG A 645 -12.77 -0.56 -8.03
C ARG A 645 -13.15 0.09 -9.36
N THR A 646 -12.16 0.59 -10.08
CA THR A 646 -12.30 1.02 -11.48
C THR A 646 -11.34 0.22 -12.34
N ASN A 647 -11.73 -0.05 -13.60
CA ASN A 647 -10.93 -0.87 -14.51
C ASN A 647 -10.70 -0.10 -15.81
N GLN A 648 -9.76 0.85 -15.84
CA GLN A 648 -9.50 1.69 -17.03
C GLN A 648 -10.78 2.36 -17.57
N ILE A 649 -11.24 3.38 -16.86
CA ILE A 649 -12.51 4.10 -17.11
C ILE A 649 -12.30 5.40 -17.89
N GLY A 650 -13.32 5.85 -18.60
CA GLY A 650 -13.23 6.98 -19.53
C GLY A 650 -13.52 6.53 -20.95
N GLY A 651 -12.88 7.13 -21.95
CA GLY A 651 -12.94 6.66 -23.34
C GLY A 651 -12.08 5.42 -23.58
N GLU A 652 -12.34 4.75 -24.70
CA GLU A 652 -11.78 3.45 -25.05
C GLU A 652 -10.44 3.57 -25.78
N ASN A 653 -9.40 2.95 -25.20
CA ASN A 653 -8.09 2.76 -25.83
C ASN A 653 -7.86 1.26 -26.15
N PRO A 654 -8.10 0.78 -27.38
CA PRO A 654 -8.08 -0.65 -27.69
C PRO A 654 -6.70 -1.33 -27.57
N ASP A 655 -5.63 -0.57 -27.40
CA ASP A 655 -4.26 -1.10 -27.31
C ASP A 655 -3.84 -1.48 -25.88
N ILE A 656 -4.64 -1.12 -24.87
CA ILE A 656 -4.37 -1.42 -23.46
C ILE A 656 -5.47 -2.25 -22.82
N ALA A 657 -5.10 -3.00 -21.78
CA ALA A 657 -6.00 -3.78 -20.93
C ALA A 657 -5.63 -3.63 -19.45
N PRO A 658 -6.57 -3.76 -18.50
CA PRO A 658 -6.25 -3.64 -17.09
C PRO A 658 -5.53 -4.89 -16.58
N VAL A 659 -4.46 -4.72 -15.81
CA VAL A 659 -3.71 -5.82 -15.18
C VAL A 659 -3.67 -5.61 -13.68
N ALA A 660 -3.97 -6.66 -12.90
CA ALA A 660 -3.92 -6.59 -11.45
C ALA A 660 -2.47 -6.43 -10.94
N PRO A 661 -2.24 -5.66 -9.86
CA PRO A 661 -0.96 -5.64 -9.19
C PRO A 661 -0.72 -6.98 -8.48
N THR A 662 0.52 -7.44 -8.52
CA THR A 662 0.91 -8.78 -8.05
C THR A 662 1.73 -8.70 -6.76
N LEU A 663 1.81 -9.82 -6.05
CA LEU A 663 2.89 -10.03 -5.08
C LEU A 663 4.22 -10.21 -5.83
N GLY A 664 5.34 -10.25 -5.09
CA GLY A 664 6.67 -10.36 -5.68
C GLY A 664 6.81 -11.68 -6.43
N LEU A 665 7.34 -11.61 -7.66
CA LEU A 665 7.41 -12.75 -8.60
C LEU A 665 6.04 -13.34 -8.94
N GLY A 666 4.96 -12.58 -8.77
CA GLY A 666 3.58 -13.04 -8.87
C GLY A 666 3.11 -13.35 -10.29
N GLU A 667 3.84 -12.94 -11.33
CA GLU A 667 3.54 -13.35 -12.71
C GLU A 667 4.03 -14.77 -13.02
N ILE A 668 4.93 -15.32 -12.21
CA ILE A 668 5.38 -16.72 -12.36
C ILE A 668 4.30 -17.63 -11.79
N THR A 669 3.41 -18.08 -12.66
CA THR A 669 2.28 -18.95 -12.34
C THR A 669 2.50 -20.39 -12.80
N ILE A 670 1.84 -21.34 -12.15
CA ILE A 670 1.77 -22.72 -12.64
C ILE A 670 0.97 -22.70 -13.97
N PRO A 671 1.47 -23.33 -15.05
CA PRO A 671 0.79 -23.34 -16.33
C PRO A 671 -0.69 -23.70 -16.21
N PHE A 672 -1.55 -22.93 -16.90
CA PHE A 672 -3.01 -23.08 -16.90
C PHE A 672 -3.72 -22.79 -15.56
N THR A 673 -3.05 -22.13 -14.61
CA THR A 673 -3.63 -21.72 -13.33
C THR A 673 -3.25 -20.28 -12.99
N ASN A 674 -3.96 -19.68 -12.02
CA ASN A 674 -3.59 -18.38 -11.44
C ASN A 674 -2.75 -18.52 -10.15
N ILE A 675 -2.16 -19.70 -9.92
CA ILE A 675 -1.40 -19.97 -8.70
C ILE A 675 0.03 -19.52 -8.93
N ALA A 676 0.49 -18.55 -8.14
CA ALA A 676 1.88 -18.09 -8.11
C ALA A 676 2.63 -18.74 -6.93
N PRO A 677 3.25 -19.93 -7.10
CA PRO A 677 3.76 -20.73 -6.00
C PRO A 677 4.92 -20.05 -5.27
N ILE A 678 5.75 -19.27 -5.97
CA ILE A 678 6.93 -18.62 -5.38
C ILE A 678 6.51 -17.62 -4.29
N PRO A 679 5.65 -16.61 -4.56
CA PRO A 679 5.20 -15.71 -3.50
C PRO A 679 4.44 -16.42 -2.38
N ILE A 680 3.68 -17.49 -2.66
CA ILE A 680 3.01 -18.27 -1.61
C ILE A 680 4.04 -18.87 -0.65
N LEU A 681 5.03 -19.59 -1.18
CA LEU A 681 6.07 -20.25 -0.39
C LEU A 681 6.96 -19.24 0.35
N LEU A 682 7.30 -18.13 -0.31
CA LEU A 682 8.09 -17.06 0.30
C LEU A 682 7.33 -16.41 1.46
N ASN A 683 6.04 -16.11 1.27
CA ASN A 683 5.21 -15.53 2.34
C ASN A 683 5.05 -16.49 3.51
N ARG A 684 4.84 -17.79 3.27
CA ARG A 684 4.80 -18.81 4.33
C ARG A 684 6.09 -18.84 5.13
N LEU A 685 7.23 -18.89 4.43
CA LEU A 685 8.55 -18.86 5.05
C LEU A 685 8.72 -17.61 5.91
N LEU A 686 8.60 -16.42 5.31
CA LEU A 686 8.84 -15.16 6.00
C LEU A 686 7.85 -14.93 7.16
N ALA A 687 6.57 -15.30 7.00
CA ALA A 687 5.58 -15.17 8.06
C ALA A 687 5.84 -16.13 9.24
N SER A 688 6.44 -17.30 8.98
CA SER A 688 6.77 -18.26 10.04
C SER A 688 7.99 -17.88 10.88
N LEU A 689 8.82 -16.95 10.42
CA LEU A 689 10.04 -16.52 11.11
C LEU A 689 9.79 -15.58 12.29
N VAL A 690 8.53 -15.23 12.55
CA VAL A 690 8.11 -14.42 13.71
C VAL A 690 8.58 -15.08 15.00
N MET A 691 9.17 -14.29 15.89
CA MET A 691 9.67 -14.76 17.18
C MET A 691 8.50 -15.09 18.12
N PRO A 692 8.53 -16.22 18.85
CA PRO A 692 7.46 -16.58 19.79
C PRO A 692 7.32 -15.57 20.93
N GLU A 693 6.09 -15.21 21.26
CA GLU A 693 5.75 -14.41 22.44
C GLU A 693 5.78 -15.27 23.72
N ILE A 694 5.71 -14.63 24.89
CA ILE A 694 5.65 -15.33 26.20
C ILE A 694 4.50 -16.36 26.24
N ARG A 695 3.37 -16.04 25.61
CA ARG A 695 2.20 -16.94 25.52
C ARG A 695 2.48 -18.16 24.64
N ASP A 696 3.27 -18.01 23.59
CA ASP A 696 3.63 -19.12 22.70
C ASP A 696 4.56 -20.13 23.40
N TRP A 697 5.43 -19.66 24.30
CA TRP A 697 6.23 -20.55 25.14
C TRP A 697 5.39 -21.40 26.10
N LEU A 698 4.22 -20.90 26.54
CA LEU A 698 3.25 -21.72 27.27
C LEU A 698 2.68 -22.83 26.39
N VAL A 699 2.36 -22.53 25.11
CA VAL A 699 1.91 -23.54 24.14
C VAL A 699 2.99 -24.60 23.94
N VAL A 700 4.26 -24.20 23.81
CA VAL A 700 5.41 -25.12 23.72
C VAL A 700 5.48 -26.03 24.94
N GLY A 701 5.46 -25.47 26.16
CA GLY A 701 5.53 -26.22 27.40
C GLY A 701 4.39 -27.23 27.55
N ILE A 702 3.15 -26.79 27.34
CA ILE A 702 1.95 -27.64 27.39
C ILE A 702 2.04 -28.76 26.34
N THR A 703 2.48 -28.44 25.12
CA THR A 703 2.59 -29.43 24.04
C THR A 703 3.60 -30.52 24.37
N VAL A 704 4.78 -30.16 24.92
CA VAL A 704 5.80 -31.12 25.36
C VAL A 704 5.28 -31.98 26.51
N LEU A 705 4.53 -31.40 27.46
CA LEU A 705 3.91 -32.15 28.55
C LEU A 705 2.90 -33.18 28.05
N ILE A 706 1.97 -32.77 27.17
CA ILE A 706 0.96 -33.65 26.58
C ILE A 706 1.63 -34.77 25.77
N TYR A 707 2.60 -34.42 24.92
CA TYR A 707 3.37 -35.40 24.16
C TYR A 707 4.02 -36.42 25.09
N SER A 708 4.71 -35.96 26.13
CA SER A 708 5.43 -36.83 27.07
C SER A 708 4.49 -37.75 27.86
N ALA A 709 3.33 -37.24 28.27
CA ALA A 709 2.31 -38.01 29.00
C ALA A 709 1.78 -39.21 28.18
N ILE A 710 1.81 -39.13 26.85
CA ILE A 710 1.40 -40.23 25.96
C ILE A 710 2.61 -41.06 25.53
N ALA A 711 3.71 -40.40 25.14
CA ALA A 711 4.87 -41.02 24.53
C ALA A 711 5.66 -41.91 25.51
N LEU A 712 5.83 -41.47 26.76
CA LEU A 712 6.61 -42.22 27.75
C LEU A 712 5.91 -43.54 28.14
N PRO A 713 4.60 -43.57 28.52
CA PRO A 713 3.93 -44.82 28.82
C PRO A 713 3.88 -45.78 27.63
N LEU A 714 3.59 -45.28 26.42
CA LEU A 714 3.53 -46.11 25.21
C LEU A 714 4.91 -46.68 24.85
N GLY A 715 5.94 -45.84 24.90
CA GLY A 715 7.30 -46.21 24.58
C GLY A 715 7.89 -47.22 25.56
N TRP A 716 7.64 -47.07 26.87
CA TRP A 716 8.10 -48.04 27.87
C TRP A 716 7.31 -49.36 27.81
N ARG A 717 5.97 -49.32 27.68
CA ARG A 717 5.15 -50.54 27.59
C ARG A 717 5.48 -51.39 26.37
N SER A 718 5.89 -50.77 25.28
CA SER A 718 6.30 -51.47 24.06
C SER A 718 7.77 -51.90 24.03
N GLY A 719 8.55 -51.55 25.06
CA GLY A 719 10.01 -51.73 25.06
C GLY A 719 10.74 -50.87 24.03
N PHE A 720 10.05 -49.90 23.41
CA PHE A 720 10.65 -49.01 22.44
C PHE A 720 11.54 -47.96 23.12
N LEU A 721 11.18 -47.44 24.29
CA LEU A 721 12.03 -46.50 25.04
C LEU A 721 12.76 -47.24 26.17
N SER A 722 14.04 -46.95 26.37
CA SER A 722 14.84 -47.47 27.47
C SER A 722 15.55 -46.32 28.17
N TRP A 723 15.46 -46.25 29.50
CA TRP A 723 16.17 -45.22 30.24
C TRP A 723 17.67 -45.48 30.21
N GLY A 724 18.45 -44.53 29.70
CA GLY A 724 19.89 -44.63 29.63
C GLY A 724 20.52 -43.43 28.97
N PHE A 725 21.42 -42.75 29.68
CA PHE A 725 22.20 -41.68 29.09
C PHE A 725 23.23 -42.24 28.13
N THR A 726 23.39 -41.62 26.96
CA THR A 726 24.39 -42.05 25.99
C THR A 726 25.80 -41.98 26.59
N SER A 727 26.55 -43.08 26.48
CA SER A 727 27.94 -43.18 26.96
C SER A 727 28.97 -42.39 26.14
N ALA A 728 28.52 -41.59 25.17
CA ALA A 728 29.42 -40.82 24.33
C ALA A 728 30.03 -39.62 25.05
N ASN A 729 31.21 -39.23 24.60
CA ASN A 729 31.91 -38.08 25.15
C ASN A 729 31.12 -36.76 24.95
N PRO A 730 31.37 -35.74 25.80
CA PRO A 730 30.63 -34.47 25.77
C PRO A 730 30.69 -33.75 24.41
N LEU A 731 31.81 -33.81 23.71
CA LEU A 731 31.97 -33.22 22.38
C LEU A 731 31.03 -33.87 21.34
N HIS A 732 30.87 -35.20 21.39
CA HIS A 732 29.95 -35.88 20.50
C HIS A 732 28.49 -35.68 20.91
N GLN A 733 28.19 -35.53 22.21
CA GLN A 733 26.87 -35.12 22.68
C GLN A 733 26.51 -33.71 22.18
N LEU A 734 27.43 -32.74 22.28
CA LEU A 734 27.28 -31.42 21.69
C LEU A 734 27.07 -31.48 20.17
N GLY A 735 27.81 -32.35 19.49
CA GLY A 735 27.60 -32.61 18.06
C GLY A 735 26.21 -33.17 17.74
N ILE A 736 25.61 -33.98 18.60
CA ILE A 736 24.23 -34.46 18.45
C ILE A 736 23.24 -33.31 18.67
N ILE A 737 23.43 -32.53 19.73
CA ILE A 737 22.60 -31.36 20.07
C ILE A 737 22.52 -30.40 18.88
N LEU A 738 23.67 -29.99 18.33
CA LEU A 738 23.77 -29.04 17.22
C LEU A 738 23.33 -29.61 15.87
N ARG A 739 23.43 -30.93 15.66
CA ARG A 739 22.93 -31.55 14.43
C ARG A 739 21.43 -31.73 14.46
N ALA A 740 20.87 -32.18 15.59
CA ALA A 740 19.44 -32.46 15.74
C ALA A 740 18.57 -31.21 15.51
N ILE A 741 19.08 -30.02 15.83
CA ILE A 741 18.36 -28.76 15.55
C ILE A 741 18.30 -28.46 14.04
N ILE A 742 19.35 -28.74 13.28
CA ILE A 742 19.37 -28.52 11.83
C ILE A 742 18.61 -29.65 11.11
N THR A 743 18.94 -30.91 11.43
CA THR A 743 18.28 -32.11 10.91
C THR A 743 18.13 -33.12 12.05
N PRO A 744 16.90 -33.48 12.44
CA PRO A 744 15.66 -33.25 11.68
C PRO A 744 14.95 -31.91 11.90
N ALA A 745 15.10 -31.23 13.05
CA ALA A 745 14.09 -30.26 13.51
C ALA A 745 13.80 -29.11 12.52
N ILE A 746 14.78 -28.26 12.17
CA ILE A 746 14.55 -27.15 11.22
C ILE A 746 14.15 -27.67 9.85
N ALA A 747 14.88 -28.66 9.31
CA ALA A 747 14.65 -29.14 7.94
C ALA A 747 13.24 -29.73 7.77
N GLU A 748 12.79 -30.57 8.69
CA GLU A 748 11.49 -31.23 8.60
C GLU A 748 10.33 -30.29 8.90
N GLU A 749 10.45 -29.45 9.94
CA GLU A 749 9.39 -28.48 10.25
C GLU A 749 9.25 -27.42 9.15
N LEU A 750 10.36 -26.98 8.54
CA LEU A 750 10.33 -26.09 7.39
C LEU A 750 9.56 -26.71 6.22
N VAL A 751 9.85 -27.96 5.86
CA VAL A 751 9.19 -28.61 4.71
C VAL A 751 7.72 -28.89 5.02
N PHE A 752 7.42 -29.60 6.10
CA PHE A 752 6.09 -30.12 6.34
C PHE A 752 5.14 -29.07 6.93
N ARG A 753 5.60 -28.20 7.83
CA ARG A 753 4.72 -27.29 8.58
C ARG A 753 4.77 -25.85 8.10
N VAL A 754 5.86 -25.44 7.43
CA VAL A 754 5.94 -24.08 6.87
C VAL A 754 5.64 -24.07 5.38
N LEU A 755 6.36 -24.82 4.55
CA LEU A 755 6.22 -24.72 3.09
C LEU A 755 4.94 -25.40 2.58
N LEU A 756 4.65 -26.63 3.03
CA LEU A 756 3.52 -27.41 2.52
C LEU A 756 2.18 -27.04 3.17
N LEU A 757 2.19 -26.70 4.46
CA LEU A 757 0.99 -26.36 5.23
C LEU A 757 0.66 -24.87 5.09
N PRO A 758 -0.58 -24.48 4.72
CA PRO A 758 -0.99 -23.09 4.69
C PRO A 758 -0.75 -22.40 6.04
N HIS A 759 -0.12 -21.23 5.99
CA HIS A 759 0.12 -20.42 7.16
C HIS A 759 -1.23 -20.00 7.78
N PRO A 760 -1.36 -19.88 9.12
CA PRO A 760 -2.62 -19.44 9.76
C PRO A 760 -3.12 -18.04 9.34
N LEU A 761 -2.30 -17.26 8.65
CA LEU A 761 -2.68 -15.96 8.08
C LEU A 761 -3.32 -16.06 6.69
N GLU A 762 -3.13 -17.19 6.01
CA GLU A 762 -3.76 -17.45 4.71
C GLU A 762 -5.26 -17.63 4.86
N VAL A 763 -5.99 -17.15 3.87
CA VAL A 763 -7.45 -17.21 3.87
C VAL A 763 -7.89 -18.57 3.35
N ILE A 764 -7.98 -19.52 4.27
CA ILE A 764 -8.47 -20.87 4.05
C ILE A 764 -9.46 -21.22 5.15
N ASN A 765 -10.57 -21.84 4.79
CA ASN A 765 -11.53 -22.30 5.80
C ASN A 765 -10.90 -23.43 6.64
N TRP A 766 -11.33 -23.55 7.90
CA TRP A 766 -10.70 -24.49 8.83
C TRP A 766 -10.85 -25.95 8.37
N TYR A 767 -11.97 -26.32 7.73
CA TYR A 767 -12.17 -27.67 7.22
C TYR A 767 -11.10 -28.04 6.17
N GLY A 768 -10.87 -27.17 5.20
CA GLY A 768 -9.84 -27.32 4.18
C GLY A 768 -8.44 -27.33 4.77
N TRP A 769 -8.19 -26.44 5.75
CA TRP A 769 -6.93 -26.43 6.48
C TRP A 769 -6.68 -27.77 7.20
N THR A 770 -7.68 -28.28 7.94
CA THR A 770 -7.57 -29.54 8.69
C THR A 770 -7.39 -30.75 7.79
N LEU A 771 -8.12 -30.82 6.66
CA LEU A 771 -7.93 -31.90 5.67
C LEU A 771 -6.50 -31.87 5.09
N TRP A 772 -6.01 -30.68 4.76
CA TRP A 772 -4.66 -30.51 4.23
C TRP A 772 -3.58 -30.83 5.27
N ALA A 773 -3.79 -30.41 6.53
CA ALA A 773 -2.95 -30.74 7.66
C ALA A 773 -2.89 -32.26 7.91
N GLY A 774 -4.04 -32.95 7.82
CA GLY A 774 -4.11 -34.41 7.92
C GLY A 774 -3.36 -35.11 6.79
N PHE A 775 -3.48 -34.61 5.56
CA PHE A 775 -2.73 -35.13 4.41
C PHE A 775 -1.21 -34.95 4.57
N ILE A 776 -0.76 -33.77 5.00
CA ILE A 776 0.67 -33.50 5.26
C ILE A 776 1.18 -34.36 6.41
N LEU A 777 0.40 -34.55 7.48
CA LEU A 777 0.77 -35.43 8.57
C LEU A 777 0.98 -36.88 8.09
N LEU A 778 0.11 -37.37 7.20
CA LEU A 778 0.29 -38.68 6.57
C LEU A 778 1.58 -38.74 5.74
N LEU A 779 1.87 -37.72 4.93
CA LEU A 779 3.12 -37.64 4.17
C LEU A 779 4.36 -37.63 5.08
N PHE A 780 4.29 -36.92 6.20
CA PHE A 780 5.36 -36.87 7.20
C PHE A 780 5.63 -38.26 7.81
N ILE A 781 4.58 -39.03 8.12
CA ILE A 781 4.73 -40.41 8.63
C ILE A 781 5.35 -41.31 7.54
N LEU A 782 4.85 -41.25 6.31
CA LEU A 782 5.35 -42.06 5.18
C LEU A 782 6.78 -41.69 4.76
N TYR A 783 7.19 -40.44 4.97
CA TYR A 783 8.54 -39.97 4.71
C TYR A 783 9.59 -40.75 5.53
N HIS A 784 9.29 -41.18 6.75
CA HIS A 784 10.28 -41.83 7.62
C HIS A 784 10.77 -43.19 7.08
N PRO A 785 9.89 -44.16 6.74
CA PRO A 785 10.31 -45.40 6.09
C PRO A 785 11.03 -45.16 4.75
N LEU A 786 10.56 -44.20 3.96
CA LEU A 786 11.18 -43.85 2.67
C LEU A 786 12.59 -43.29 2.86
N ASN A 787 12.77 -42.39 3.84
CA ASN A 787 14.05 -41.80 4.19
C ASN A 787 15.03 -42.88 4.67
N ALA A 788 14.58 -43.80 5.52
CA ALA A 788 15.39 -44.93 5.97
C ALA A 788 15.80 -45.87 4.83
N LYS A 789 15.01 -46.00 3.78
CA LYS A 789 15.36 -46.80 2.60
C LYS A 789 16.33 -46.08 1.65
N THR A 790 16.34 -44.76 1.64
CA THR A 790 17.00 -43.95 0.60
C THR A 790 18.16 -43.13 1.14
N LEU A 791 17.87 -42.01 1.81
CA LEU A 791 18.84 -40.97 2.17
C LEU A 791 19.47 -41.19 3.55
N TYR A 792 18.79 -41.87 4.47
CA TYR A 792 19.23 -42.10 5.85
C TYR A 792 19.15 -43.57 6.26
N GLN A 793 19.98 -44.41 5.65
CA GLN A 793 20.00 -45.87 5.88
C GLN A 793 20.16 -46.30 7.35
N ARG A 794 20.78 -45.47 8.19
CA ARG A 794 20.89 -45.71 9.65
C ARG A 794 19.54 -45.74 10.37
N GLY A 795 18.50 -45.19 9.76
CA GLY A 795 17.14 -45.27 10.27
C GLY A 795 16.53 -46.67 10.14
N PHE A 796 17.11 -47.58 9.34
CA PHE A 796 16.60 -48.94 9.20
C PHE A 796 17.13 -49.87 10.32
N PRO A 797 16.29 -50.71 10.94
CA PRO A 797 14.85 -50.90 10.72
C PRO A 797 13.96 -49.98 11.58
N THR A 798 14.53 -49.16 12.45
CA THR A 798 13.83 -48.32 13.44
C THR A 798 12.68 -47.50 12.84
N PHE A 799 12.89 -46.87 11.68
CA PHE A 799 11.89 -46.01 11.04
C PHE A 799 10.74 -46.79 10.38
N PHE A 800 10.82 -48.12 10.32
CA PHE A 800 9.71 -49.00 9.92
C PHE A 800 8.93 -49.53 11.14
N HIS A 801 9.44 -49.31 12.35
CA HIS A 801 8.84 -49.84 13.55
C HIS A 801 7.50 -49.14 13.85
N PRO A 802 6.38 -49.87 14.05
CA PRO A 802 5.06 -49.25 14.25
C PRO A 802 5.03 -48.25 15.41
N ILE A 803 5.67 -48.56 16.54
CA ILE A 803 5.72 -47.65 17.69
C ILE A 803 6.50 -46.37 17.36
N PHE A 804 7.59 -46.47 16.60
CA PHE A 804 8.32 -45.28 16.16
C PHE A 804 7.41 -44.39 15.30
N LEU A 805 6.72 -44.99 14.32
CA LEU A 805 5.80 -44.25 13.45
C LEU A 805 4.64 -43.62 14.22
N THR A 806 4.11 -44.30 15.24
CA THR A 806 3.07 -43.73 16.12
C THR A 806 3.59 -42.55 16.93
N LEU A 807 4.76 -42.66 17.55
CA LEU A 807 5.35 -41.58 18.34
C LEU A 807 5.74 -40.39 17.46
N THR A 808 6.35 -40.64 16.31
CA THR A 808 6.66 -39.63 15.30
C THR A 808 5.39 -38.98 14.74
N GLY A 809 4.35 -39.76 14.44
CA GLY A 809 3.05 -39.23 14.03
C GLY A 809 2.41 -38.33 15.09
N LEU A 810 2.49 -38.73 16.37
CA LEU A 810 2.04 -37.91 17.50
C LEU A 810 2.85 -36.61 17.61
N LEU A 811 4.18 -36.68 17.47
CA LEU A 811 5.04 -35.50 17.46
C LEU A 811 4.64 -34.56 16.31
N GLY A 812 4.46 -35.11 15.12
CA GLY A 812 4.02 -34.36 13.94
C GLY A 812 2.67 -33.70 14.14
N LEU A 813 1.72 -34.36 14.82
CA LEU A 813 0.42 -33.80 15.17
C LEU A 813 0.56 -32.66 16.19
N CYS A 814 1.35 -32.87 17.24
CA CYS A 814 1.67 -31.87 18.26
C CYS A 814 2.30 -30.61 17.63
N CYS A 815 3.31 -30.76 16.77
CA CYS A 815 3.91 -29.65 16.03
C CYS A 815 2.90 -28.95 15.12
N THR A 816 2.04 -29.69 14.40
CA THR A 816 1.00 -29.09 13.55
C THR A 816 0.00 -28.26 14.36
N ILE A 817 -0.45 -28.74 15.53
CA ILE A 817 -1.36 -27.99 16.41
C ILE A 817 -0.64 -26.76 17.00
N ALA A 818 0.59 -26.93 17.50
CA ALA A 818 1.37 -25.82 18.03
C ALA A 818 1.65 -24.75 16.96
N TYR A 819 1.90 -25.14 15.71
CA TYR A 819 2.05 -24.21 14.59
C TYR A 819 0.76 -23.45 14.30
N ALA A 820 -0.39 -24.12 14.33
CA ALA A 820 -1.69 -23.46 14.13
C ALA A 820 -1.98 -22.39 15.20
N LEU A 821 -1.49 -22.59 16.42
CA LEU A 821 -1.70 -21.67 17.55
C LEU A 821 -0.69 -20.52 17.58
N THR A 822 0.57 -20.80 17.26
CA THR A 822 1.69 -19.84 17.42
C THR A 822 2.12 -19.18 16.12
N SER A 823 1.80 -19.78 14.97
CA SER A 823 2.30 -19.40 13.64
C SER A 823 3.83 -19.33 13.51
N SER A 824 4.60 -19.86 14.48
CA SER A 824 6.05 -19.68 14.55
C SER A 824 6.80 -20.96 14.25
N LEU A 825 7.78 -20.89 13.33
CA LEU A 825 8.73 -21.96 13.06
C LEU A 825 9.56 -22.29 14.31
N TRP A 826 9.96 -21.28 15.08
CA TRP A 826 10.84 -21.47 16.24
C TRP A 826 10.17 -22.28 17.34
N ALA A 827 8.88 -22.06 17.58
CA ALA A 827 8.10 -22.81 18.56
C ALA A 827 8.09 -24.31 18.24
N ILE A 828 7.78 -24.68 16.99
CA ILE A 828 7.71 -26.09 16.56
C ILE A 828 9.08 -26.74 16.42
N VAL A 829 10.10 -25.99 15.98
CA VAL A 829 11.49 -26.47 15.96
C VAL A 829 11.95 -26.83 17.36
N PHE A 830 11.61 -26.02 18.36
CA PHE A 830 12.00 -26.29 19.74
C PHE A 830 11.29 -27.53 20.32
N ILE A 831 9.99 -27.70 20.06
CA ILE A 831 9.24 -28.91 20.45
C ILE A 831 9.87 -30.15 19.83
N HIS A 832 10.05 -30.15 18.50
CA HIS A 832 10.66 -31.26 17.77
C HIS A 832 12.06 -31.57 18.31
N TRP A 833 12.90 -30.53 18.39
CA TRP A 833 14.29 -30.65 18.82
C TRP A 833 14.43 -31.27 20.21
N ILE A 834 13.67 -30.79 21.20
CA ILE A 834 13.70 -31.35 22.56
C ILE A 834 13.31 -32.82 22.56
N VAL A 835 12.21 -33.18 21.87
CA VAL A 835 11.73 -34.56 21.83
C VAL A 835 12.78 -35.50 21.23
N VAL A 836 13.38 -35.11 20.11
CA VAL A 836 14.44 -35.89 19.46
C VAL A 836 15.69 -35.94 20.32
N LEU A 837 16.07 -34.83 20.96
CA LEU A 837 17.25 -34.76 21.82
C LEU A 837 17.14 -35.72 23.00
N VAL A 838 16.02 -35.66 23.73
CA VAL A 838 15.75 -36.52 24.88
C VAL A 838 15.72 -37.99 24.44
N TRP A 839 15.10 -38.28 23.30
CA TRP A 839 15.09 -39.64 22.76
C TRP A 839 16.50 -40.17 22.45
N LEU A 840 17.32 -39.39 21.73
CA LEU A 840 18.67 -39.80 21.34
C LEU A 840 19.64 -39.91 22.51
N LEU A 841 19.55 -38.99 23.48
CA LEU A 841 20.52 -38.90 24.56
C LEU A 841 20.13 -39.65 25.83
N ALA A 842 18.84 -39.84 26.11
CA ALA A 842 18.38 -40.36 27.40
C ALA A 842 17.39 -41.53 27.32
N LEU A 843 16.75 -41.78 26.16
CA LEU A 843 15.70 -42.80 26.01
C LEU A 843 16.03 -43.89 24.97
N GLY A 844 17.33 -44.21 24.79
CA GLY A 844 17.78 -45.35 23.98
C GLY A 844 17.70 -45.17 22.46
N GLY A 845 17.38 -43.96 21.97
CA GLY A 845 17.23 -43.71 20.54
C GLY A 845 18.52 -43.87 19.74
N ARG A 846 19.66 -43.50 20.33
CA ARG A 846 20.95 -43.62 19.65
C ARG A 846 21.35 -45.06 19.36
N GLU A 847 21.13 -45.97 20.31
CA GLU A 847 21.45 -47.38 20.12
C GLU A 847 20.66 -47.94 18.93
N LYS A 848 19.38 -47.58 18.83
CA LYS A 848 18.50 -47.97 17.72
C LYS A 848 18.90 -47.44 16.35
N LEU A 849 19.73 -46.40 16.28
CA LEU A 849 20.27 -45.85 15.03
C LEU A 849 21.70 -46.35 14.73
N LEU A 850 22.31 -47.10 15.65
CA LEU A 850 23.64 -47.68 15.51
C LEU A 850 23.62 -49.19 15.24
N ILE A 851 22.48 -49.87 15.47
CA ILE A 851 22.30 -51.32 15.30
C ILE A 851 22.48 -51.80 13.84
N SER A 852 22.55 -50.90 12.86
CA SER A 852 22.82 -51.25 11.45
C SER A 852 24.32 -51.20 11.09
N GLN A 853 25.17 -51.98 11.76
CA GLN A 853 26.49 -52.36 11.23
C GLN A 853 26.47 -53.78 10.72
#